data_AF-A0A2E2XYX5-F1
#
_entry.id   AF-A0A2E2XYX5-F1
#
_cell.length_a   1.000
_cell.length_b   1.000
_cell.length_c   1.000
_cell.angle_alpha   90.00
_cell.angle_beta   90.00
_cell.angle_gamma   90.00
#
_symmetry.space_group_name_H-M   'P 1'
#
loop_
_entity.id
_entity.type
_entity.pdbx_description
1 polymer ?
#
loop_
_entity_poly.entity_id
_entity_poly.type
_entity_poly.pdbx_seq_one_letter_code
_entity_poly.pdbx_strand_id
1 'polypeptide(L)'
;MSVISLLFIFNIATSQEATTYDEAIIYGDKNIKTSSLMDAKAYYQQALKLKPGDDYAKSQISVIVDKMKMAMAIEDEYYDIIDFADELYDQNKLTQAVSEYNKALKIIPNDEYALARIREIREFEYREKEKIDNFNKAMETGKVYLSDEDFGKAIEQFTIAAEIFPSKELPITELSRTRNLQKEFDQKEALFELKYDEAERYLLIKNYSESLKLFRDAQKIIPDNVKAIDKITLLIPLAQKEITFNVLIENADEYYISQDFISAQREYIAASKAWPEKSYPRDMILKINEKLESEKQDIDNNFNNYVISGDSLMISNEYALALGKYNLALNLKPNNSYPKKKIAEIEGIYAENKKAFEINYNKMISSADSAFSKGAYAYAKVGYETALELKPEDSYPREKLTELEDLESQIAAQQKINADYNKLITQADDLFNYGNYDMAISKYKEAQLIKSIENYPADQIVIISGLLANAEKQRELDEKYNELITVAFQQFNQDKLADSKRSYLNASELKPMESMPKLQIAAIDSMITIRKKEADVRKKYDVLLTKGDEYKSSKDYQNALNTYNEALLLIPGESIAISKKKEVETIQVNLRRETERKESYEDAITKGDKFFGEGSYELSKIKFIRASKLYSDKDYPRQRLDDISKELERVAAEKEERYLNSIAEADVFYDRAEYENALEKYILAKSIKPDASYPKNRITECDKYIAERKALLMEDYKIAIAEAEKFYNGKIYDKAILAFRKAQQILPSETYPDEMITQIIKFIEENSIVDIINTVDTIFMGSTDKLNFSPVKISVRKSNYIFLKAKNLSDKATKLIFSYGSDGSKNGGFVVQVIESNGYNDYIVRVGNQYKWFSEDNNWLTIHPENGDVEISMLRISKGY
;
A
#
# COMPACT_ATOMS: atom_id res chain seq x y z
N MET A 1 -31.15 -50.66 -10.04
CA MET A 1 -32.16 -51.61 -9.50
C MET A 1 -33.30 -50.75 -9.01
N SER A 2 -34.47 -50.62 -9.65
CA SER A 2 -35.31 -51.54 -10.43
C SER A 2 -35.58 -50.93 -11.82
N VAL A 3 -35.11 -51.50 -12.92
CA VAL A 3 -35.87 -52.44 -13.78
C VAL A 3 -37.32 -52.00 -14.02
N ILE A 4 -37.53 -51.00 -14.88
CA ILE A 4 -38.64 -51.07 -15.84
C ILE A 4 -38.07 -51.81 -17.05
N SER A 5 -37.95 -53.13 -16.89
CA SER A 5 -38.13 -53.97 -18.06
C SER A 5 -39.55 -53.66 -18.53
N LEU A 6 -39.69 -53.05 -19.72
CA LEU A 6 -40.81 -53.45 -20.55
C LEU A 6 -40.55 -54.93 -20.81
N LEU A 7 -41.08 -55.75 -19.89
CA LEU A 7 -41.12 -57.18 -20.00
C LEU A 7 -41.89 -57.47 -21.28
N PHE A 8 -41.18 -57.64 -22.39
CA PHE A 8 -41.46 -58.75 -23.27
C PHE A 8 -41.27 -60.01 -22.43
N ILE A 9 -42.30 -60.34 -21.63
CA ILE A 9 -42.47 -61.70 -21.17
C ILE A 9 -42.46 -62.51 -22.46
N PHE A 10 -41.42 -63.30 -22.67
CA PHE A 10 -41.44 -64.43 -23.58
C PHE A 10 -42.48 -65.42 -23.03
N ASN A 11 -43.75 -65.07 -23.14
CA ASN A 11 -44.81 -66.05 -23.06
C ASN A 11 -44.66 -66.86 -24.32
N ILE A 12 -44.24 -68.11 -24.14
CA ILE A 12 -44.35 -69.16 -25.15
C ILE A 12 -45.78 -69.05 -25.67
N ALA A 13 -45.91 -68.68 -26.94
CA ALA A 13 -47.19 -68.37 -27.58
C ALA A 13 -48.23 -69.42 -27.17
N THR A 14 -49.21 -69.00 -26.36
CA THR A 14 -50.37 -69.81 -26.02
C THR A 14 -51.23 -69.84 -27.27
N SER A 15 -50.85 -70.57 -28.31
CA SER A 15 -51.69 -70.81 -29.49
C SER A 15 -52.36 -72.18 -29.41
N GLN A 16 -51.95 -73.03 -28.48
CA GLN A 16 -52.48 -74.40 -28.37
C GLN A 16 -53.95 -74.51 -27.93
N GLU A 17 -54.60 -73.41 -27.51
CA GLU A 17 -56.02 -73.43 -27.10
C GLU A 17 -57.01 -73.38 -28.29
N ALA A 18 -56.58 -72.90 -29.46
CA ALA A 18 -57.42 -72.90 -30.66
C ALA A 18 -57.22 -74.20 -31.46
N THR A 19 -58.24 -75.07 -31.49
CA THR A 19 -58.20 -76.30 -32.30
C THR A 19 -58.95 -76.15 -33.62
N THR A 20 -59.78 -75.11 -33.74
CA THR A 20 -60.54 -74.76 -34.94
C THR A 20 -60.17 -73.38 -35.49
N TYR A 21 -60.49 -73.14 -36.76
CA TYR A 21 -60.25 -71.84 -37.42
C TYR A 21 -60.99 -70.69 -36.72
N ASP A 22 -62.25 -70.89 -36.33
CA ASP A 22 -63.07 -69.86 -35.69
C ASP A 22 -62.55 -69.50 -34.28
N GLU A 23 -62.10 -70.50 -33.52
CA GLU A 23 -61.42 -70.27 -32.22
C GLU A 23 -60.13 -69.45 -32.40
N ALA A 24 -59.33 -69.77 -33.41
CA ALA A 24 -58.09 -69.05 -33.70
C ALA A 24 -58.33 -67.58 -34.09
N ILE A 25 -59.40 -67.30 -34.86
CA ILE A 25 -59.81 -65.93 -35.17
C ILE A 25 -60.34 -65.21 -33.93
N ILE A 26 -61.19 -65.84 -33.13
CA ILE A 26 -61.75 -65.26 -31.90
C ILE A 26 -60.64 -64.90 -30.91
N TYR A 27 -59.68 -65.80 -30.69
CA TYR A 27 -58.56 -65.53 -29.81
C TYR A 27 -57.57 -64.52 -30.41
N GLY A 28 -57.35 -64.53 -31.73
CA GLY A 28 -56.61 -63.48 -32.43
C GLY A 28 -57.22 -62.09 -32.20
N ASP A 29 -58.52 -61.94 -32.47
CA ASP A 29 -59.29 -60.69 -32.30
C ASP A 29 -59.37 -60.25 -30.83
N LYS A 30 -59.43 -61.21 -29.90
CA LYS A 30 -59.40 -60.92 -28.47
C LYS A 30 -58.03 -60.38 -28.07
N ASN A 31 -56.95 -61.04 -28.47
CA ASN A 31 -55.58 -60.66 -28.11
C ASN A 31 -55.15 -59.34 -28.78
N ILE A 32 -55.66 -59.03 -29.98
CA ILE A 32 -55.40 -57.73 -30.62
C ILE A 32 -56.09 -56.58 -29.86
N LYS A 33 -57.26 -56.84 -29.26
CA LYS A 33 -58.02 -55.88 -28.43
C LYS A 33 -57.39 -55.68 -27.05
N THR A 34 -56.70 -56.70 -26.53
CA THR A 34 -55.94 -56.61 -25.28
C THR A 34 -54.48 -56.18 -25.50
N SER A 35 -54.12 -55.75 -26.72
CA SER A 35 -52.77 -55.33 -27.12
C SER A 35 -51.68 -56.40 -26.94
N SER A 36 -52.07 -57.67 -26.82
CA SER A 36 -51.17 -58.83 -26.79
C SER A 36 -50.78 -59.20 -28.22
N LEU A 37 -49.99 -58.33 -28.86
CA LEU A 37 -49.71 -58.37 -30.30
C LEU A 37 -49.01 -59.66 -30.76
N MET A 38 -48.06 -60.18 -29.96
CA MET A 38 -47.37 -61.45 -30.24
C MET A 38 -48.34 -62.64 -30.23
N ASP A 39 -49.21 -62.72 -29.21
CA ASP A 39 -50.19 -63.80 -29.07
C ASP A 39 -51.28 -63.71 -30.14
N ALA A 40 -51.77 -62.49 -30.43
CA ALA A 40 -52.70 -62.25 -31.52
C ALA A 40 -52.13 -62.72 -32.86
N LYS A 41 -50.87 -62.39 -33.14
CA LYS A 41 -50.17 -62.81 -34.37
C LYS A 41 -50.03 -64.33 -34.44
N ALA A 42 -49.69 -64.99 -33.34
CA ALA A 42 -49.58 -66.44 -33.27
C ALA A 42 -50.93 -67.14 -33.55
N TYR A 43 -52.03 -66.63 -33.00
CA TYR A 43 -53.38 -67.13 -33.26
C TYR A 43 -53.82 -66.90 -34.72
N TYR A 44 -53.56 -65.74 -35.33
CA TYR A 44 -53.85 -65.54 -36.76
C TYR A 44 -52.95 -66.38 -37.68
N GLN A 45 -51.70 -66.64 -37.30
CA GLN A 45 -50.83 -67.58 -38.02
C GLN A 45 -51.35 -69.02 -37.95
N GLN A 46 -51.91 -69.41 -36.81
CA GLN A 46 -52.59 -70.69 -36.66
C GLN A 46 -53.89 -70.76 -37.46
N ALA A 47 -54.67 -69.68 -37.52
CA ALA A 47 -55.83 -69.57 -38.41
C ALA A 47 -55.45 -69.76 -39.89
N LEU A 48 -54.33 -69.17 -40.34
CA LEU A 48 -53.78 -69.39 -41.69
C LEU A 48 -53.27 -70.82 -41.93
N LYS A 49 -52.83 -71.52 -40.87
CA LYS A 49 -52.43 -72.93 -40.95
C LYS A 49 -53.65 -73.85 -41.11
N LEU A 50 -54.77 -73.53 -40.46
CA LEU A 50 -56.03 -74.27 -40.54
C LEU A 50 -56.85 -73.93 -41.79
N LYS A 51 -56.73 -72.70 -42.32
CA LYS A 51 -57.35 -72.24 -43.56
C LYS A 51 -56.33 -71.45 -44.41
N PRO A 52 -55.53 -72.15 -45.23
CA PRO A 52 -54.54 -71.51 -46.08
C PRO A 52 -55.20 -70.55 -47.07
N GLY A 53 -54.72 -69.30 -47.10
CA GLY A 53 -55.22 -68.28 -48.03
C GLY A 53 -56.27 -67.32 -47.47
N ASP A 54 -56.61 -67.40 -46.18
CA ASP A 54 -57.57 -66.47 -45.58
C ASP A 54 -57.08 -65.01 -45.56
N ASP A 55 -57.85 -64.11 -46.17
CA ASP A 55 -57.46 -62.70 -46.33
C ASP A 55 -57.60 -61.89 -45.04
N TYR A 56 -58.53 -62.27 -44.16
CA TYR A 56 -58.74 -61.57 -42.90
C TYR A 56 -57.56 -61.81 -41.95
N ALA A 57 -57.15 -63.06 -41.77
CA ALA A 57 -56.00 -63.39 -40.92
C ALA A 57 -54.68 -62.78 -41.44
N LYS A 58 -54.46 -62.72 -42.77
CA LYS A 58 -53.29 -62.02 -43.36
C LYS A 58 -53.31 -60.52 -43.08
N SER A 59 -54.47 -59.87 -43.27
CA SER A 59 -54.63 -58.44 -43.02
C SER A 59 -54.36 -58.10 -41.55
N GLN A 60 -54.90 -58.90 -40.61
CA GLN A 60 -54.65 -58.71 -39.18
C GLN A 60 -53.18 -58.92 -38.80
N ILE A 61 -52.49 -59.91 -39.39
CA ILE A 61 -51.04 -60.08 -39.18
C ILE A 61 -50.26 -58.87 -39.69
N SER A 62 -50.63 -58.29 -40.84
CA SER A 62 -49.99 -57.06 -41.34
C SER A 62 -50.21 -55.89 -40.39
N VAL A 63 -51.45 -55.67 -39.94
CA VAL A 63 -51.79 -54.65 -38.94
C VAL A 63 -50.99 -54.84 -37.65
N ILE A 64 -50.82 -56.09 -37.20
CA ILE A 64 -50.01 -56.39 -36.01
C ILE A 64 -48.53 -56.11 -36.27
N VAL A 65 -47.98 -56.55 -37.40
CA VAL A 65 -46.57 -56.30 -37.75
C VAL A 65 -46.30 -54.81 -37.85
N ASP A 66 -47.22 -54.03 -38.42
CA ASP A 66 -47.11 -52.57 -38.51
C ASP A 66 -47.24 -51.92 -37.13
N LYS A 67 -48.15 -52.38 -36.26
CA LYS A 67 -48.23 -51.94 -34.86
C LYS A 67 -46.98 -52.30 -34.05
N MET A 68 -46.39 -53.47 -34.27
CA MET A 68 -45.15 -53.90 -33.62
C MET A 68 -43.95 -53.09 -34.12
N LYS A 69 -43.89 -52.79 -35.42
CA LYS A 69 -42.86 -51.90 -36.00
C LYS A 69 -43.00 -50.47 -35.49
N MET A 70 -44.21 -49.95 -35.37
CA MET A 70 -44.47 -48.64 -34.78
C MET A 70 -44.07 -48.61 -33.30
N ALA A 71 -44.37 -49.67 -32.54
CA ALA A 71 -43.96 -49.76 -31.13
C ALA A 71 -42.43 -49.81 -30.97
N MET A 72 -41.73 -50.58 -31.82
CA MET A 72 -40.26 -50.59 -31.85
C MET A 72 -39.67 -49.24 -32.26
N ALA A 73 -40.23 -48.57 -33.27
CA ALA A 73 -39.75 -47.26 -33.71
C ALA A 73 -39.96 -46.17 -32.64
N ILE A 74 -41.05 -46.26 -31.86
CA ILE A 74 -41.31 -45.40 -30.71
C ILE A 74 -40.32 -45.68 -29.57
N GLU A 75 -39.94 -46.94 -29.37
CA GLU A 75 -38.94 -47.35 -28.38
C GLU A 75 -37.53 -46.88 -28.76
N ASP A 76 -37.14 -47.02 -30.03
CA ASP A 76 -35.86 -46.51 -30.56
C ASP A 76 -35.79 -44.97 -30.46
N GLU A 77 -36.85 -44.26 -30.87
CA GLU A 77 -36.92 -42.79 -30.77
C GLU A 77 -36.83 -42.29 -29.31
N TYR A 78 -37.40 -43.04 -28.37
CA TYR A 78 -37.27 -42.75 -26.94
C TYR A 78 -35.83 -42.89 -26.44
N TYR A 79 -35.14 -43.99 -26.76
CA TYR A 79 -33.75 -44.19 -26.33
C TYR A 79 -32.79 -43.18 -26.94
N ASP A 80 -32.97 -42.80 -28.22
CA ASP A 80 -32.17 -41.76 -28.87
C ASP A 80 -32.31 -40.39 -28.15
N ILE A 81 -33.51 -40.04 -27.70
CA ILE A 81 -33.77 -38.81 -26.96
C ILE A 81 -33.16 -38.85 -25.55
N ILE A 82 -33.26 -40.00 -24.86
CA ILE A 82 -32.68 -40.18 -23.53
C ILE A 82 -31.16 -40.09 -23.59
N ASP A 83 -30.51 -40.80 -24.53
CA ASP A 83 -29.06 -40.77 -24.70
C ASP A 83 -28.56 -39.35 -24.99
N PHE A 84 -29.28 -38.60 -25.84
CA PHE A 84 -28.95 -37.20 -26.11
C PHE A 84 -29.19 -36.28 -24.90
N ALA A 85 -30.24 -36.52 -24.12
CA ALA A 85 -30.52 -35.77 -22.89
C ALA A 85 -29.44 -36.01 -21.81
N ASP A 86 -28.98 -37.26 -21.66
CA ASP A 86 -27.88 -37.63 -20.77
C ASP A 86 -26.55 -37.03 -21.26
N GLU A 87 -26.27 -37.04 -22.58
CA GLU A 87 -25.08 -36.38 -23.13
C GLU A 87 -25.06 -34.87 -22.82
N LEU A 88 -26.20 -34.19 -22.97
CA LEU A 88 -26.34 -32.78 -22.63
C LEU A 88 -26.19 -32.54 -21.12
N TYR A 89 -26.66 -33.46 -20.29
CA TYR A 89 -26.50 -33.41 -18.84
C TYR A 89 -25.02 -33.54 -18.45
N ASP A 90 -24.31 -34.50 -19.04
CA ASP A 90 -22.87 -34.72 -18.82
C ASP A 90 -22.02 -33.52 -19.32
N GLN A 91 -22.49 -32.82 -20.34
CA GLN A 91 -21.90 -31.56 -20.82
C GLN A 91 -22.28 -30.33 -19.95
N ASN A 92 -23.00 -30.52 -18.84
CA ASN A 92 -23.52 -29.48 -17.96
C ASN A 92 -24.46 -28.47 -18.66
N LYS A 93 -25.11 -28.87 -19.76
CA LYS A 93 -26.11 -28.07 -20.49
C LYS A 93 -27.51 -28.34 -19.93
N LEU A 94 -27.65 -28.08 -18.62
CA LEU A 94 -28.78 -28.53 -17.81
C LEU A 94 -30.15 -28.12 -18.34
N THR A 95 -30.32 -26.88 -18.81
CA THR A 95 -31.58 -26.40 -19.39
C THR A 95 -31.95 -27.15 -20.68
N GLN A 96 -30.96 -27.48 -21.50
CA GLN A 96 -31.15 -28.23 -22.75
C GLN A 96 -31.46 -29.69 -22.43
N ALA A 97 -30.73 -30.30 -21.49
CA ALA A 97 -31.00 -31.65 -21.01
C ALA A 97 -32.44 -31.80 -20.47
N VAL A 98 -32.90 -30.86 -19.62
CA VAL A 98 -34.30 -30.82 -19.16
C VAL A 98 -35.28 -30.71 -20.32
N SER A 99 -34.96 -29.95 -21.37
CA SER A 99 -35.81 -29.85 -22.57
C SER A 99 -35.96 -31.20 -23.27
N GLU A 100 -34.86 -31.93 -23.46
CA GLU A 100 -34.86 -33.25 -24.10
C GLU A 100 -35.54 -34.32 -23.22
N TYR A 101 -35.30 -34.34 -21.92
CA TYR A 101 -36.04 -35.22 -21.00
C TYR A 101 -37.56 -34.95 -21.03
N ASN A 102 -37.98 -33.69 -21.17
CA ASN A 102 -39.40 -33.38 -21.36
C ASN A 102 -39.95 -33.86 -22.71
N LYS A 103 -39.12 -34.02 -23.75
CA LYS A 103 -39.54 -34.68 -25.00
C LYS A 103 -39.72 -36.18 -24.79
N ALA A 104 -38.81 -36.84 -24.05
CA ALA A 104 -38.97 -38.25 -23.68
C ALA A 104 -40.29 -38.50 -22.91
N LEU A 105 -40.67 -37.59 -22.00
CA LEU A 105 -41.94 -37.65 -21.27
C LEU A 105 -43.20 -37.43 -22.13
N LYS A 106 -43.08 -36.86 -23.33
CA LYS A 106 -44.18 -36.80 -24.31
C LYS A 106 -44.40 -38.13 -25.01
N ILE A 107 -43.34 -38.94 -25.13
CA ILE A 107 -43.39 -40.28 -25.73
C ILE A 107 -43.86 -41.30 -24.69
N ILE A 108 -43.24 -41.30 -23.51
CA ILE A 108 -43.61 -42.16 -22.37
C ILE A 108 -44.04 -41.27 -21.20
N PRO A 109 -45.35 -41.02 -21.05
CA PRO A 109 -45.88 -40.30 -19.90
C PRO A 109 -45.53 -41.04 -18.60
N ASN A 110 -44.99 -40.31 -17.62
CA ASN A 110 -44.55 -40.81 -16.32
C ASN A 110 -43.32 -41.74 -16.34
N ASP A 111 -42.44 -41.62 -17.34
CA ASP A 111 -41.13 -42.26 -17.25
C ASP A 111 -40.37 -41.82 -15.99
N GLU A 112 -40.04 -42.81 -15.15
CA GLU A 112 -39.42 -42.60 -13.85
C GLU A 112 -37.97 -42.09 -14.00
N TYR A 113 -37.27 -42.49 -15.07
CA TYR A 113 -35.88 -42.09 -15.31
C TYR A 113 -35.78 -40.61 -15.68
N ALA A 114 -36.49 -40.16 -16.72
CA ALA A 114 -36.51 -38.75 -17.12
C ALA A 114 -37.03 -37.83 -16.01
N LEU A 115 -38.05 -38.27 -15.24
CA LEU A 115 -38.54 -37.52 -14.08
C LEU A 115 -37.50 -37.39 -12.96
N ALA A 116 -36.74 -38.45 -12.68
CA ALA A 116 -35.67 -38.43 -11.69
C ALA A 116 -34.55 -37.46 -12.12
N ARG A 117 -34.12 -37.52 -13.38
CA ARG A 117 -33.09 -36.61 -13.94
C ARG A 117 -33.52 -35.15 -13.92
N ILE A 118 -34.74 -34.84 -14.33
CA ILE A 118 -35.28 -33.47 -14.25
C ILE A 118 -35.30 -32.98 -12.80
N ARG A 119 -35.65 -33.84 -11.83
CA ARG A 119 -35.68 -33.48 -10.41
C ARG A 119 -34.28 -33.19 -9.89
N GLU A 120 -33.31 -34.04 -10.19
CA GLU A 120 -31.90 -33.87 -9.84
C GLU A 120 -31.35 -32.53 -10.36
N ILE A 121 -31.62 -32.22 -11.63
CA ILE A 121 -31.21 -30.94 -12.25
C ILE A 121 -31.85 -29.75 -11.53
N ARG A 122 -33.16 -29.80 -11.27
CA ARG A 122 -33.88 -28.71 -10.60
C ARG A 122 -33.42 -28.50 -9.16
N GLU A 123 -33.12 -29.59 -8.43
CA GLU A 123 -32.57 -29.51 -7.08
C GLU A 123 -31.18 -28.89 -7.08
N PHE A 124 -30.34 -29.22 -8.07
CA PHE A 124 -29.04 -28.58 -8.27
C PHE A 124 -29.19 -27.07 -8.58
N GLU A 125 -30.02 -26.70 -9.57
CA GLU A 125 -30.29 -25.30 -9.93
C GLU A 125 -30.84 -24.50 -8.74
N TYR A 126 -31.72 -25.09 -7.94
CA TYR A 126 -32.26 -24.48 -6.73
C TYR A 126 -31.17 -24.20 -5.69
N ARG A 127 -30.31 -25.19 -5.41
CA ARG A 127 -29.20 -25.04 -4.45
C ARG A 127 -28.18 -24.00 -4.91
N GLU A 128 -27.85 -23.97 -6.20
CA GLU A 128 -26.93 -22.97 -6.75
C GLU A 128 -27.52 -21.57 -6.70
N LYS A 129 -28.81 -21.42 -7.00
CA LYS A 129 -29.52 -20.14 -6.85
C LYS A 129 -29.52 -19.68 -5.39
N GLU A 130 -29.83 -20.57 -4.45
CA GLU A 130 -29.84 -20.25 -3.01
C GLU A 130 -28.45 -19.78 -2.53
N LYS A 131 -27.36 -20.40 -2.99
CA LYS A 131 -26.00 -19.93 -2.71
C LYS A 131 -25.76 -18.51 -3.26
N ILE A 132 -26.18 -18.22 -4.49
CA ILE A 132 -26.02 -16.89 -5.09
C ILE A 132 -26.83 -15.85 -4.31
N ASP A 133 -28.08 -16.16 -3.95
CA ASP A 133 -28.95 -15.26 -3.20
C ASP A 133 -28.37 -14.97 -1.80
N ASN A 134 -27.89 -15.99 -1.10
CA ASN A 134 -27.26 -15.84 0.22
C ASN A 134 -25.94 -15.04 0.14
N PHE A 135 -25.13 -15.28 -0.90
CA PHE A 135 -23.92 -14.50 -1.16
C PHE A 135 -24.23 -13.02 -1.37
N ASN A 136 -25.20 -12.70 -2.23
CA ASN A 136 -25.57 -11.32 -2.53
C ASN A 136 -26.10 -10.61 -1.28
N LYS A 137 -26.93 -11.30 -0.49
CA LYS A 137 -27.45 -10.80 0.77
C LYS A 137 -26.34 -10.50 1.78
N ALA A 138 -25.38 -11.41 1.94
CA ALA A 138 -24.24 -11.22 2.83
C ALA A 138 -23.39 -10.02 2.37
N MET A 139 -23.11 -9.89 1.07
CA MET A 139 -22.38 -8.74 0.52
C MET A 139 -23.10 -7.42 0.74
N GLU A 140 -24.41 -7.37 0.53
CA GLU A 140 -25.21 -6.15 0.74
C GLU A 140 -25.26 -5.77 2.23
N THR A 141 -25.54 -6.74 3.09
CA THR A 141 -25.61 -6.52 4.54
C THR A 141 -24.25 -6.07 5.10
N GLY A 142 -23.15 -6.66 4.62
CA GLY A 142 -21.80 -6.25 5.00
C GLY A 142 -21.49 -4.80 4.62
N LYS A 143 -21.95 -4.35 3.43
CA LYS A 143 -21.81 -2.95 3.00
C LYS A 143 -22.64 -1.98 3.85
N VAL A 144 -23.85 -2.38 4.27
CA VAL A 144 -24.67 -1.57 5.18
C VAL A 144 -23.95 -1.40 6.52
N TYR A 145 -23.51 -2.50 7.15
CA TYR A 145 -22.77 -2.41 8.41
C TYR A 145 -21.48 -1.62 8.30
N LEU A 146 -20.78 -1.72 7.15
CA LEU A 146 -19.59 -0.91 6.91
C LEU A 146 -19.91 0.59 6.83
N SER A 147 -21.04 0.96 6.22
CA SER A 147 -21.51 2.35 6.18
C SER A 147 -21.92 2.88 7.55
N ASP A 148 -22.39 2.00 8.43
CA ASP A 148 -22.76 2.31 9.81
C ASP A 148 -21.55 2.27 10.77
N GLU A 149 -20.33 2.06 10.25
CA GLU A 149 -19.09 1.88 11.01
C GLU A 149 -19.12 0.70 12.01
N ASP A 150 -20.06 -0.24 11.83
CA ASP A 150 -20.11 -1.51 12.59
C ASP A 150 -19.18 -2.53 11.92
N PHE A 151 -17.87 -2.28 12.04
CA PHE A 151 -16.83 -3.08 11.38
C PHE A 151 -16.89 -4.56 11.76
N GLY A 152 -17.28 -4.89 13.00
CA GLY A 152 -17.40 -6.27 13.46
C GLY A 152 -18.44 -7.05 12.67
N LYS A 153 -19.65 -6.50 12.51
CA LYS A 153 -20.71 -7.14 11.71
C LYS A 153 -20.41 -7.11 10.22
N ALA A 154 -19.78 -6.04 9.72
CA ALA A 154 -19.35 -5.99 8.32
C ALA A 154 -18.34 -7.10 7.99
N ILE A 155 -17.34 -7.32 8.86
CA ILE A 155 -16.36 -8.40 8.76
C ILE A 155 -17.05 -9.76 8.75
N GLU A 156 -18.00 -9.98 9.66
CA GLU A 156 -18.78 -11.22 9.72
C GLU A 156 -19.49 -11.49 8.39
N GLN A 157 -20.21 -10.50 7.85
CA GLN A 157 -20.96 -10.66 6.61
C GLN A 157 -20.05 -10.88 5.39
N PHE A 158 -18.93 -10.16 5.28
CA PHE A 158 -17.97 -10.41 4.20
C PHE A 158 -17.26 -11.75 4.33
N THR A 159 -17.05 -12.25 5.56
CA THR A 159 -16.54 -13.61 5.80
C THR A 159 -17.53 -14.65 5.32
N ILE A 160 -18.82 -14.51 5.66
CA ILE A 160 -19.90 -15.40 5.16
C ILE A 160 -19.93 -15.40 3.63
N ALA A 161 -19.84 -14.23 2.99
CA ALA A 161 -19.80 -14.14 1.53
C ALA A 161 -18.56 -14.84 0.93
N ALA A 162 -17.39 -14.70 1.57
CA ALA A 162 -16.16 -15.39 1.16
C ALA A 162 -16.26 -16.91 1.33
N GLU A 163 -16.91 -17.40 2.38
CA GLU A 163 -17.11 -18.84 2.60
C GLU A 163 -18.07 -19.47 1.58
N ILE A 164 -19.11 -18.75 1.15
CA ILE A 164 -20.06 -19.24 0.12
C ILE A 164 -19.37 -19.39 -1.24
N PHE A 165 -18.48 -18.46 -1.61
CA PHE A 165 -17.70 -18.53 -2.85
C PHE A 165 -16.21 -18.19 -2.60
N PRO A 166 -15.40 -19.17 -2.15
CA PRO A 166 -13.99 -18.94 -1.78
C PRO A 166 -13.08 -18.48 -2.92
N SER A 167 -13.45 -18.77 -4.17
CA SER A 167 -12.72 -18.33 -5.36
C SER A 167 -13.10 -16.93 -5.83
N LYS A 168 -14.12 -16.29 -5.25
CA LYS A 168 -14.48 -14.91 -5.58
C LYS A 168 -13.60 -13.94 -4.79
N GLU A 169 -12.90 -13.07 -5.51
CA GLU A 169 -11.97 -12.10 -4.93
C GLU A 169 -12.69 -10.96 -4.18
N LEU A 170 -13.86 -10.53 -4.66
CA LEU A 170 -14.55 -9.35 -4.16
C LEU A 170 -14.80 -9.35 -2.62
N PRO A 171 -15.36 -10.40 -2.00
CA PRO A 171 -15.54 -10.45 -0.54
C PRO A 171 -14.21 -10.40 0.24
N ILE A 172 -13.15 -11.02 -0.29
CA ILE A 172 -11.82 -11.05 0.35
C ILE A 172 -11.22 -9.65 0.39
N THR A 173 -11.37 -8.90 -0.71
CA THR A 173 -10.94 -7.51 -0.81
C THR A 173 -11.73 -6.61 0.13
N GLU A 174 -13.07 -6.74 0.18
CA GLU A 174 -13.90 -5.96 1.11
C GLU A 174 -13.62 -6.30 2.58
N LEU A 175 -13.38 -7.58 2.90
CA LEU A 175 -12.97 -8.02 4.23
C LEU A 175 -11.64 -7.38 4.67
N SER A 176 -10.64 -7.38 3.77
CA SER A 176 -9.33 -6.78 4.03
C SER A 176 -9.43 -5.26 4.19
N ARG A 177 -10.20 -4.59 3.33
CA ARG A 177 -10.51 -3.17 3.45
C ARG A 177 -11.18 -2.84 4.78
N THR A 178 -12.18 -3.61 5.17
CA THR A 178 -12.94 -3.41 6.41
C THR A 178 -12.05 -3.54 7.64
N ARG A 179 -11.15 -4.54 7.67
CA ARG A 179 -10.16 -4.71 8.75
C ARG A 179 -9.18 -3.54 8.85
N ASN A 180 -8.76 -2.98 7.71
CA ASN A 180 -7.90 -1.81 7.70
C ASN A 180 -8.63 -0.57 8.23
N LEU A 181 -9.88 -0.36 7.78
CA LEU A 181 -10.73 0.73 8.28
C LEU A 181 -10.99 0.61 9.78
N GLN A 182 -11.25 -0.61 10.28
CA GLN A 182 -11.38 -0.87 11.72
C GLN A 182 -10.12 -0.46 12.48
N LYS A 183 -8.94 -0.89 12.00
CA LYS A 183 -7.66 -0.54 12.62
C LYS A 183 -7.42 0.97 12.66
N GLU A 184 -7.74 1.67 11.57
CA GLU A 184 -7.64 3.13 11.51
C GLU A 184 -8.62 3.81 12.47
N PHE A 185 -9.84 3.30 12.59
CA PHE A 185 -10.85 3.77 13.53
C PHE A 185 -10.38 3.58 14.98
N ASP A 186 -9.91 2.37 15.34
CA ASP A 186 -9.39 2.05 16.68
C ASP A 186 -8.20 2.95 17.05
N GLN A 187 -7.33 3.26 16.09
CA GLN A 187 -6.22 4.20 16.30
C GLN A 187 -6.69 5.63 16.58
N LYS A 188 -7.71 6.10 15.86
CA LYS A 188 -8.32 7.42 16.12
C LYS A 188 -9.01 7.44 17.48
N GLU A 189 -9.73 6.39 17.85
CA GLU A 189 -10.38 6.28 19.15
C GLU A 189 -9.34 6.29 20.30
N ALA A 190 -8.25 5.54 20.17
CA ALA A 190 -7.17 5.55 21.15
C ALA A 190 -6.51 6.94 21.29
N LEU A 191 -6.29 7.64 20.17
CA LEU A 191 -5.72 8.99 20.20
C LEU A 191 -6.70 10.01 20.79
N PHE A 192 -7.99 9.88 20.49
CA PHE A 192 -9.06 10.67 21.09
C PHE A 192 -9.06 10.50 22.60
N GLU A 193 -9.12 9.26 23.11
CA GLU A 193 -9.16 8.98 24.54
C GLU A 193 -7.90 9.49 25.25
N LEU A 194 -6.71 9.37 24.63
CA LEU A 194 -5.48 9.94 25.16
C LEU A 194 -5.59 11.45 25.40
N LYS A 195 -6.12 12.18 24.42
CA LYS A 195 -6.30 13.65 24.48
C LYS A 195 -7.41 14.04 25.44
N TYR A 196 -8.50 13.29 25.43
CA TYR A 196 -9.64 13.49 26.33
C TYR A 196 -9.20 13.32 27.80
N ASP A 197 -8.48 12.26 28.12
CA ASP A 197 -7.92 12.02 29.46
C ASP A 197 -6.90 13.10 29.86
N GLU A 198 -6.13 13.61 28.91
CA GLU A 198 -5.23 14.74 29.13
C GLU A 198 -6.00 15.99 29.53
N ALA A 199 -7.09 16.28 28.83
CA ALA A 199 -7.97 17.40 29.14
C ALA A 199 -8.64 17.26 30.51
N GLU A 200 -9.09 16.06 30.88
CA GLU A 200 -9.64 15.75 32.22
C GLU A 200 -8.60 15.94 33.33
N ARG A 201 -7.33 15.58 33.10
CA ARG A 201 -6.25 15.82 34.08
C ARG A 201 -6.06 17.31 34.36
N TYR A 202 -6.05 18.15 33.32
CA TYR A 202 -5.99 19.61 33.51
C TYR A 202 -7.25 20.18 34.17
N LEU A 203 -8.41 19.57 33.89
CA LEU A 203 -9.66 19.92 34.55
C LEU A 203 -9.63 19.62 36.06
N LEU A 204 -9.04 18.49 36.46
CA LEU A 204 -8.89 18.10 37.88
C LEU A 204 -8.05 19.11 38.68
N ILE A 205 -7.03 19.71 38.06
CA ILE A 205 -6.23 20.78 38.67
C ILE A 205 -6.81 22.19 38.44
N LYS A 206 -8.01 22.28 37.86
CA LYS A 206 -8.75 23.52 37.58
C LYS A 206 -8.00 24.49 36.66
N ASN A 207 -7.20 23.97 35.74
CA ASN A 207 -6.61 24.72 34.64
C ASN A 207 -7.57 24.62 33.44
N TYR A 208 -8.59 25.48 33.43
CA TYR A 208 -9.70 25.42 32.49
C TYR A 208 -9.26 25.82 31.08
N SER A 209 -8.32 26.76 30.94
CA SER A 209 -7.79 27.17 29.64
C SER A 209 -7.05 26.04 28.91
N GLU A 210 -6.16 25.31 29.58
CA GLU A 210 -5.43 24.20 28.94
C GLU A 210 -6.35 22.99 28.71
N SER A 211 -7.26 22.73 29.66
CA SER A 211 -8.28 21.69 29.51
C SER A 211 -9.18 21.95 28.29
N LEU A 212 -9.67 23.18 28.09
CA LEU A 212 -10.49 23.55 26.94
C LEU A 212 -9.75 23.32 25.61
N LYS A 213 -8.47 23.69 25.55
CA LYS A 213 -7.63 23.48 24.37
C LYS A 213 -7.51 21.98 24.04
N LEU A 214 -7.20 21.15 25.03
CA LEU A 214 -7.04 19.71 24.83
C LEU A 214 -8.35 19.02 24.45
N PHE A 215 -9.50 19.45 24.99
CA PHE A 215 -10.80 18.93 24.52
C PHE A 215 -11.09 19.31 23.06
N ARG A 216 -10.69 20.51 22.61
CA ARG A 216 -10.79 20.88 21.18
C ARG A 216 -9.88 20.03 20.31
N ASP A 217 -8.67 19.74 20.78
CA ASP A 217 -7.77 18.83 20.08
C ASP A 217 -8.35 17.41 19.99
N ALA A 218 -9.00 16.91 21.06
CA ALA A 218 -9.75 15.66 21.04
C ALA A 218 -10.90 15.71 20.02
N GLN A 219 -11.69 16.78 20.01
CA GLN A 219 -12.77 16.98 19.04
C GLN A 219 -12.26 16.95 17.59
N LYS A 220 -11.08 17.47 17.28
CA LYS A 220 -10.51 17.38 15.92
C LYS A 220 -10.28 15.94 15.45
N ILE A 221 -10.06 15.00 16.37
CA ILE A 221 -9.83 13.58 16.05
C ILE A 221 -11.17 12.88 15.77
N ILE A 222 -12.18 13.15 16.61
CA ILE A 222 -13.55 12.63 16.44
C ILE A 222 -14.54 13.81 16.58
N PRO A 223 -14.87 14.51 15.47
CA PRO A 223 -15.65 15.76 15.48
C PRO A 223 -17.03 15.64 16.13
N ASP A 224 -17.69 14.51 15.94
CA ASP A 224 -19.06 14.25 16.39
C ASP A 224 -19.13 13.64 17.80
N ASN A 225 -18.00 13.56 18.52
CA ASN A 225 -17.99 13.00 19.86
C ASN A 225 -18.69 13.93 20.87
N VAL A 226 -19.90 13.53 21.28
CA VAL A 226 -20.76 14.31 22.20
C VAL A 226 -20.07 14.62 23.53
N LYS A 227 -19.27 13.69 24.09
CA LYS A 227 -18.59 13.90 25.38
C LYS A 227 -17.65 15.10 25.31
N ALA A 228 -16.85 15.20 24.23
CA ALA A 228 -15.93 16.30 24.03
C ALA A 228 -16.68 17.63 23.82
N ILE A 229 -17.73 17.63 22.99
CA ILE A 229 -18.56 18.81 22.71
C ILE A 229 -19.16 19.39 24.00
N ASP A 230 -19.72 18.53 24.85
CA ASP A 230 -20.33 18.93 26.12
C ASP A 230 -19.30 19.56 27.07
N LYS A 231 -18.11 18.96 27.17
CA LYS A 231 -17.00 19.50 27.99
C LYS A 231 -16.51 20.85 27.48
N ILE A 232 -16.35 21.00 26.16
CA ILE A 232 -15.95 22.27 25.53
C ILE A 232 -16.97 23.35 25.86
N THR A 233 -18.25 23.08 25.66
CA THR A 233 -19.34 24.02 25.93
C THR A 233 -19.35 24.50 27.38
N LEU A 234 -19.16 23.56 28.31
CA LEU A 234 -19.06 23.86 29.74
C LEU A 234 -17.82 24.70 30.07
N LEU A 235 -16.69 24.45 29.42
CA LEU A 235 -15.40 25.04 29.76
C LEU A 235 -15.15 26.41 29.17
N ILE A 236 -15.78 26.77 28.03
CA ILE A 236 -15.64 28.10 27.42
C ILE A 236 -15.79 29.25 28.43
N PRO A 237 -16.90 29.36 29.20
CA PRO A 237 -17.07 30.46 30.14
C PRO A 237 -16.08 30.40 31.31
N LEU A 238 -15.67 29.19 31.75
CA LEU A 238 -14.72 29.01 32.84
C LEU A 238 -13.30 29.40 32.44
N ALA A 239 -12.86 28.98 31.25
CA ALA A 239 -11.58 29.34 30.67
C ALA A 239 -11.51 30.85 30.41
N GLN A 240 -12.57 31.46 29.87
CA GLN A 240 -12.61 32.92 29.66
C GLN A 240 -12.50 33.68 31.00
N LYS A 241 -13.22 33.21 32.02
CA LYS A 241 -13.15 33.79 33.37
C LYS A 241 -11.75 33.65 33.97
N GLU A 242 -11.11 32.49 33.80
CA GLU A 242 -9.74 32.21 34.24
C GLU A 242 -8.72 33.11 33.54
N ILE A 243 -8.75 33.18 32.20
CA ILE A 243 -7.85 34.02 31.41
C ILE A 243 -7.98 35.49 31.83
N THR A 244 -9.22 36.00 31.89
CA THR A 244 -9.50 37.39 32.29
C THR A 244 -8.97 37.67 33.69
N PHE A 245 -9.22 36.75 34.64
CA PHE A 245 -8.75 36.88 36.00
C PHE A 245 -7.21 36.86 36.09
N ASN A 246 -6.56 35.93 35.39
CA ASN A 246 -5.10 35.80 35.39
C ASN A 246 -4.43 37.07 34.85
N VAL A 247 -4.97 37.67 33.77
CA VAL A 247 -4.48 38.94 33.23
C VAL A 247 -4.64 40.09 34.23
N LEU A 248 -5.80 40.21 34.88
CA LEU A 248 -6.04 41.26 35.88
C LEU A 248 -5.10 41.15 37.08
N ILE A 249 -4.89 39.91 37.56
CA ILE A 249 -3.87 39.67 38.58
C ILE A 249 -2.49 40.02 38.07
N GLU A 250 -2.12 39.60 36.87
CA GLU A 250 -0.78 39.79 36.36
C GLU A 250 -0.41 41.27 36.35
N ASN A 251 -1.35 42.10 35.88
CA ASN A 251 -1.27 43.56 35.93
C ASN A 251 -1.24 44.09 37.37
N ALA A 252 -2.14 43.61 38.25
CA ALA A 252 -2.20 44.04 39.64
C ALA A 252 -0.89 43.76 40.40
N ASP A 253 -0.32 42.58 40.22
CA ASP A 253 0.96 42.16 40.79
C ASP A 253 2.11 43.01 40.25
N GLU A 254 2.10 43.34 38.95
CA GLU A 254 3.11 44.21 38.35
C GLU A 254 3.06 45.63 38.93
N TYR A 255 1.87 46.21 39.08
CA TYR A 255 1.69 47.48 39.78
C TYR A 255 2.09 47.39 41.26
N TYR A 256 1.83 46.27 41.91
CA TYR A 256 2.21 46.08 43.31
C TYR A 256 3.74 46.02 43.47
N ILE A 257 4.43 45.29 42.59
CA ILE A 257 5.91 45.20 42.55
C ILE A 257 6.52 46.58 42.25
N SER A 258 5.92 47.34 41.33
CA SER A 258 6.35 48.70 41.03
C SER A 258 5.94 49.74 42.09
N GLN A 259 5.28 49.29 43.18
CA GLN A 259 4.80 50.11 44.29
C GLN A 259 3.76 51.17 43.87
N ASP A 260 3.18 51.03 42.68
CA ASP A 260 1.98 51.76 42.29
C ASP A 260 0.74 51.12 42.94
N PHE A 261 0.67 51.25 44.26
CA PHE A 261 -0.35 50.60 45.06
C PHE A 261 -1.78 51.03 44.71
N ILE A 262 -1.96 52.22 44.15
CA ILE A 262 -3.28 52.72 43.72
C ILE A 262 -3.75 51.95 42.47
N SER A 263 -2.89 51.84 41.45
CA SER A 263 -3.20 51.05 40.26
C SER A 263 -3.33 49.56 40.60
N ALA A 264 -2.44 49.02 41.43
CA ALA A 264 -2.51 47.65 41.92
C ALA A 264 -3.84 47.35 42.59
N GLN A 265 -4.28 48.23 43.51
CA GLN A 265 -5.56 48.08 44.19
C GLN A 265 -6.74 48.07 43.22
N ARG A 266 -6.74 48.97 42.23
CA ARG A 266 -7.81 49.00 41.21
C ARG A 266 -7.89 47.69 40.43
N GLU A 267 -6.75 47.17 39.97
CA GLU A 267 -6.70 45.91 39.24
C GLU A 267 -7.05 44.71 40.12
N TYR A 268 -6.62 44.66 41.39
CA TYR A 268 -7.07 43.62 42.33
C TYR A 268 -8.57 43.70 42.62
N ILE A 269 -9.17 44.89 42.69
CA ILE A 269 -10.63 45.04 42.82
C ILE A 269 -11.32 44.48 41.58
N ALA A 270 -10.80 44.78 40.39
CA ALA A 270 -11.30 44.22 39.13
C ALA A 270 -11.17 42.69 39.10
N ALA A 271 -10.01 42.14 39.50
CA ALA A 271 -9.78 40.70 39.60
C ALA A 271 -10.73 40.05 40.61
N SER A 272 -10.91 40.65 41.79
CA SER A 272 -11.87 40.18 42.79
C SER A 272 -13.30 40.21 42.29
N LYS A 273 -13.66 41.13 41.38
CA LYS A 273 -14.97 41.17 40.73
C LYS A 273 -15.10 40.10 39.64
N ALA A 274 -14.03 39.87 38.87
CA ALA A 274 -13.99 38.86 37.81
C ALA A 274 -14.07 37.43 38.39
N TRP A 275 -13.47 37.18 39.55
CA TRP A 275 -13.58 35.89 40.24
C TRP A 275 -13.66 36.02 41.77
N PRO A 276 -14.86 36.28 42.32
CA PRO A 276 -15.06 36.54 43.75
C PRO A 276 -14.68 35.40 44.70
N GLU A 277 -14.56 34.16 44.21
CA GLU A 277 -14.18 33.01 45.03
C GLU A 277 -12.69 33.00 45.39
N LYS A 278 -11.84 33.73 44.66
CA LYS A 278 -10.39 33.79 44.91
C LYS A 278 -10.08 34.79 46.02
N SER A 279 -9.36 34.37 47.06
CA SER A 279 -9.02 35.19 48.23
C SER A 279 -7.88 36.16 47.97
N TYR A 280 -6.87 35.74 47.20
CA TYR A 280 -5.65 36.54 46.96
C TYR A 280 -5.87 38.00 46.59
N PRO A 281 -6.69 38.39 45.60
CA PRO A 281 -6.89 39.80 45.32
C PRO A 281 -7.47 40.57 46.51
N ARG A 282 -8.33 39.95 47.33
CA ARG A 282 -8.82 40.59 48.58
C ARG A 282 -7.72 40.76 49.61
N ASP A 283 -6.89 39.74 49.81
CA ASP A 283 -5.78 39.79 50.76
C ASP A 283 -4.76 40.85 50.34
N MET A 284 -4.51 40.98 49.03
CA MET A 284 -3.65 42.03 48.48
C MET A 284 -4.27 43.43 48.62
N ILE A 285 -5.58 43.59 48.41
CA ILE A 285 -6.30 44.85 48.67
C ILE A 285 -6.14 45.26 50.15
N LEU A 286 -6.29 44.31 51.09
CA LEU A 286 -6.10 44.58 52.52
C LEU A 286 -4.68 45.03 52.85
N LYS A 287 -3.66 44.30 52.35
CA LYS A 287 -2.25 44.68 52.52
C LYS A 287 -1.95 46.06 51.95
N ILE A 288 -2.50 46.37 50.77
CA ILE A 288 -2.36 47.69 50.16
C ILE A 288 -3.01 48.77 51.03
N ASN A 289 -4.23 48.54 51.52
CA ASN A 289 -4.94 49.50 52.38
C ASN A 289 -4.16 49.81 53.66
N GLU A 290 -3.66 48.77 54.35
CA GLU A 290 -2.83 48.94 55.54
C GLU A 290 -1.56 49.74 55.24
N LYS A 291 -0.89 49.41 54.12
CA LYS A 291 0.30 50.13 53.69
C LYS A 291 -0.01 51.60 53.43
N LEU A 292 -1.00 51.90 52.58
CA LEU A 292 -1.40 53.27 52.24
C LEU A 292 -1.85 54.09 53.44
N GLU A 293 -2.46 53.47 54.46
CA GLU A 293 -2.85 54.14 55.69
C GLU A 293 -1.63 54.45 56.58
N SER A 294 -0.66 53.52 56.67
CA SER A 294 0.59 53.76 57.43
C SER A 294 1.39 54.94 56.90
N GLU A 295 1.36 55.18 55.57
CA GLU A 295 2.05 56.31 54.95
C GLU A 295 1.54 57.68 55.40
N LYS A 296 0.31 57.76 55.91
CA LYS A 296 -0.33 59.01 56.35
C LYS A 296 0.14 59.49 57.73
N GLN A 297 0.89 58.67 58.48
CA GLN A 297 1.34 59.04 59.83
C GLN A 297 2.39 60.18 59.85
N ASP A 298 3.16 60.34 58.77
CA ASP A 298 4.14 61.42 58.59
C ASP A 298 4.11 61.94 57.14
N ILE A 299 3.05 62.67 56.82
CA ILE A 299 2.72 63.11 55.46
C ILE A 299 3.87 63.89 54.81
N ASP A 300 4.49 64.82 55.53
CA ASP A 300 5.48 65.73 54.94
C ASP A 300 6.82 65.02 54.65
N ASN A 301 7.32 64.20 55.58
CA ASN A 301 8.56 63.46 55.36
C ASN A 301 8.38 62.36 54.31
N ASN A 302 7.28 61.58 54.39
CA ASN A 302 7.01 60.52 53.42
C ASN A 302 6.81 61.10 52.02
N PHE A 303 6.10 62.23 51.89
CA PHE A 303 5.97 62.94 50.62
C PHE A 303 7.33 63.30 50.02
N ASN A 304 8.22 63.95 50.80
CA ASN A 304 9.54 64.36 50.31
C ASN A 304 10.41 63.15 49.92
N ASN A 305 10.40 62.09 50.73
CA ASN A 305 11.14 60.85 50.45
C ASN A 305 10.66 60.18 49.15
N TYR A 306 9.35 60.18 48.89
CA TYR A 306 8.78 59.65 47.67
C TYR A 306 9.11 60.47 46.44
N VAL A 307 9.11 61.81 46.55
CA VAL A 307 9.55 62.67 45.46
C VAL A 307 11.02 62.41 45.11
N ILE A 308 11.91 62.37 46.11
CA ILE A 308 13.35 62.10 45.89
C ILE A 308 13.57 60.71 45.28
N SER A 309 12.88 59.69 45.81
CA SER A 309 12.98 58.33 45.29
C SER A 309 12.46 58.24 43.85
N GLY A 310 11.32 58.90 43.58
CA GLY A 310 10.73 58.97 42.23
C GLY A 310 11.68 59.64 41.24
N ASP A 311 12.30 60.76 41.61
CA ASP A 311 13.28 61.45 40.77
C ASP A 311 14.51 60.58 40.48
N SER A 312 15.03 59.87 41.49
CA SER A 312 16.15 58.94 41.32
C SER A 312 15.83 57.77 40.38
N LEU A 313 14.62 57.21 40.50
CA LEU A 313 14.14 56.11 39.65
C LEU A 313 13.88 56.60 38.21
N MET A 314 13.39 57.83 38.06
CA MET A 314 13.20 58.48 36.76
C MET A 314 14.53 58.64 36.01
N ILE A 315 15.60 59.06 36.71
CA ILE A 315 16.97 59.15 36.15
C ILE A 315 17.50 57.77 35.74
N SER A 316 17.15 56.74 36.49
CA SER A 316 17.54 55.35 36.23
C SER A 316 16.66 54.67 35.17
N ASN A 317 15.71 55.41 34.58
CA ASN A 317 14.71 54.92 33.62
C ASN A 317 13.82 53.78 34.16
N GLU A 318 13.73 53.63 35.49
CA GLU A 318 12.84 52.70 36.16
C GLU A 318 11.43 53.31 36.27
N TYR A 319 10.84 53.62 35.12
CA TYR A 319 9.64 54.47 35.02
C TYR A 319 8.43 53.92 35.79
N ALA A 320 8.24 52.60 35.84
CA ALA A 320 7.15 52.00 36.59
C ALA A 320 7.30 52.22 38.11
N LEU A 321 8.52 52.05 38.63
CA LEU A 321 8.83 52.30 40.04
C LEU A 321 8.77 53.81 40.36
N ALA A 322 9.25 54.66 39.45
CA ALA A 322 9.15 56.11 39.58
C ALA A 322 7.68 56.56 39.64
N LEU A 323 6.84 56.03 38.74
CA LEU A 323 5.39 56.26 38.72
C LEU A 323 4.75 55.85 40.05
N GLY A 324 5.08 54.68 40.58
CA GLY A 324 4.62 54.23 41.90
C GLY A 324 4.99 55.21 43.01
N LYS A 325 6.24 55.70 43.05
CA LYS A 325 6.68 56.71 44.04
C LYS A 325 5.95 58.05 43.89
N TYR A 326 5.75 58.55 42.67
CA TYR A 326 5.00 59.79 42.47
C TYR A 326 3.51 59.64 42.79
N ASN A 327 2.90 58.50 42.50
CA ASN A 327 1.52 58.17 42.91
C ASN A 327 1.40 58.10 44.44
N LEU A 328 2.38 57.52 45.14
CA LEU A 328 2.46 57.54 46.59
C LEU A 328 2.57 58.97 47.15
N ALA A 329 3.39 59.82 46.53
CA ALA A 329 3.48 61.24 46.88
C ALA A 329 2.13 61.97 46.65
N LEU A 330 1.42 61.69 45.55
CA LEU A 330 0.09 62.26 45.30
C LEU A 330 -0.99 61.72 46.22
N ASN A 331 -0.89 60.47 46.66
CA ASN A 331 -1.81 59.93 47.68
C ASN A 331 -1.72 60.73 48.99
N LEU A 332 -0.53 61.19 49.36
CA LEU A 332 -0.29 62.03 50.53
C LEU A 332 -0.67 63.51 50.28
N LYS A 333 -0.35 64.06 49.10
CA LYS A 333 -0.66 65.45 48.70
C LYS A 333 -1.27 65.51 47.29
N PRO A 334 -2.59 65.30 47.15
CA PRO A 334 -3.26 65.12 45.84
C PRO A 334 -3.16 66.30 44.88
N ASN A 335 -2.91 67.51 45.41
CA ASN A 335 -2.88 68.74 44.63
C ASN A 335 -1.46 69.22 44.29
N ASN A 336 -0.41 68.49 44.67
CA ASN A 336 0.95 68.92 44.37
C ASN A 336 1.22 68.86 42.85
N SER A 337 1.76 69.95 42.28
CA SER A 337 1.97 70.08 40.84
C SER A 337 3.21 69.33 40.34
N TYR A 338 4.20 69.08 41.19
CA TYR A 338 5.48 68.48 40.77
C TYR A 338 5.34 66.99 40.43
N PRO A 339 4.84 66.10 41.31
CA PRO A 339 4.59 64.70 40.96
C PRO A 339 3.60 64.57 39.79
N LYS A 340 2.58 65.44 39.69
CA LYS A 340 1.65 65.47 38.54
C LYS A 340 2.37 65.67 37.21
N LYS A 341 3.30 66.63 37.14
CA LYS A 341 4.08 66.87 35.92
C LYS A 341 4.98 65.69 35.59
N LYS A 342 5.59 65.05 36.60
CA LYS A 342 6.47 63.89 36.40
C LYS A 342 5.72 62.65 35.97
N ILE A 343 4.52 62.43 36.49
CA ILE A 343 3.60 61.39 36.02
C ILE A 343 3.23 61.63 34.56
N ALA A 344 2.86 62.86 34.19
CA ALA A 344 2.54 63.19 32.80
C ALA A 344 3.73 62.98 31.84
N GLU A 345 4.97 63.21 32.30
CA GLU A 345 6.19 62.90 31.53
C GLU A 345 6.34 61.39 31.29
N ILE A 346 6.15 60.57 32.33
CA ILE A 346 6.16 59.09 32.23
C ILE A 346 5.02 58.57 31.34
N GLU A 347 3.82 59.13 31.48
CA GLU A 347 2.66 58.79 30.64
C GLU A 347 2.92 59.09 29.16
N GLY A 348 3.63 60.18 28.86
CA GLY A 348 4.10 60.48 27.50
C GLY A 348 5.01 59.39 26.94
N ILE A 349 5.97 58.91 27.73
CA ILE A 349 6.89 57.82 27.35
C ILE A 349 6.10 56.52 27.09
N TYR A 350 5.14 56.18 27.96
CA TYR A 350 4.30 55.00 27.74
C TYR A 350 3.39 55.11 26.53
N ALA A 351 2.86 56.31 26.24
CA ALA A 351 2.09 56.55 25.02
C ALA A 351 2.95 56.35 23.76
N GLU A 352 4.20 56.81 23.76
CA GLU A 352 5.16 56.60 22.68
C GLU A 352 5.48 55.10 22.50
N ASN A 353 5.74 54.39 23.60
CA ASN A 353 6.00 52.94 23.60
C ASN A 353 4.80 52.14 23.10
N LYS A 354 3.58 52.50 23.53
CA LYS A 354 2.34 51.89 23.04
C LYS A 354 2.17 52.10 21.54
N LYS A 355 2.46 53.31 21.06
CA LYS A 355 2.42 53.61 19.62
C LYS A 355 3.44 52.79 18.84
N ALA A 356 4.65 52.62 19.37
CA ALA A 356 5.68 51.76 18.78
C ALA A 356 5.25 50.28 18.76
N PHE A 357 4.64 49.78 19.83
CA PHE A 357 4.06 48.45 19.89
C PHE A 357 2.97 48.25 18.81
N GLU A 358 2.00 49.16 18.70
CA GLU A 358 0.94 49.07 17.69
C GLU A 358 1.50 49.12 16.25
N ILE A 359 2.56 49.90 16.00
CA ILE A 359 3.25 49.89 14.70
C ILE A 359 3.88 48.52 14.41
N ASN A 360 4.56 47.92 15.40
CA ASN A 360 5.18 46.61 15.24
C ASN A 360 4.16 45.49 15.10
N TYR A 361 3.06 45.56 15.86
CA TYR A 361 1.93 44.64 15.74
C TYR A 361 1.32 44.69 14.34
N ASN A 362 1.04 45.89 13.81
CA ASN A 362 0.52 46.05 12.45
C ASN A 362 1.48 45.54 11.36
N LYS A 363 2.80 45.68 11.56
CA LYS A 363 3.80 45.08 10.66
C LYS A 363 3.76 43.55 10.68
N MET A 364 3.61 42.95 11.86
CA MET A 364 3.47 41.50 12.01
C MET A 364 2.20 41.00 11.32
N ILE A 365 1.06 41.67 11.51
CA ILE A 365 -0.18 41.38 10.79
C ILE A 365 0.03 41.48 9.27
N SER A 366 0.63 42.57 8.79
CA SER A 366 0.90 42.75 7.37
C SER A 366 1.80 41.65 6.79
N SER A 367 2.75 41.14 7.58
CA SER A 367 3.60 40.01 7.21
C SER A 367 2.81 38.70 7.12
N ALA A 368 1.93 38.45 8.09
CA ALA A 368 1.03 37.28 8.08
C ALA A 368 0.07 37.33 6.87
N ASP A 369 -0.51 38.49 6.58
CA ASP A 369 -1.36 38.72 5.40
C ASP A 369 -0.59 38.52 4.09
N SER A 370 0.68 38.95 4.04
CA SER A 370 1.55 38.72 2.87
C SER A 370 1.86 37.24 2.68
N ALA A 371 2.08 36.50 3.76
CA ALA A 371 2.27 35.05 3.70
C ALA A 371 0.99 34.34 3.23
N PHE A 372 -0.16 34.74 3.78
CA PHE A 372 -1.48 34.20 3.41
C PHE A 372 -1.76 34.38 1.92
N SER A 373 -1.61 35.61 1.41
CA SER A 373 -1.83 35.94 -0.01
C SER A 373 -0.86 35.25 -0.98
N LYS A 374 0.33 34.87 -0.52
CA LYS A 374 1.32 34.11 -1.30
C LYS A 374 1.13 32.59 -1.22
N GLY A 375 0.15 32.10 -0.47
CA GLY A 375 -0.07 30.67 -0.25
C GLY A 375 0.87 30.03 0.77
N ALA A 376 1.65 30.82 1.51
CA ALA A 376 2.53 30.37 2.57
C ALA A 376 1.71 30.18 3.88
N TYR A 377 0.72 29.30 3.83
CA TYR A 377 -0.32 29.16 4.86
C TYR A 377 0.23 28.81 6.25
N ALA A 378 1.24 27.95 6.34
CA ALA A 378 1.91 27.63 7.61
C ALA A 378 2.53 28.89 8.26
N TYR A 379 3.21 29.72 7.48
CA TYR A 379 3.81 30.98 7.96
C TYR A 379 2.75 32.00 8.34
N ALA A 380 1.64 32.07 7.59
CA ALA A 380 0.51 32.93 7.92
C ALA A 380 -0.14 32.52 9.26
N LYS A 381 -0.36 31.22 9.46
CA LYS A 381 -0.92 30.64 10.69
C LYS A 381 -0.10 31.02 11.92
N VAL A 382 1.22 30.78 11.87
CA VAL A 382 2.14 31.18 12.94
C VAL A 382 2.09 32.69 13.21
N GLY A 383 2.01 33.51 12.15
CA GLY A 383 1.89 34.97 12.28
C GLY A 383 0.62 35.42 13.00
N TYR A 384 -0.54 34.85 12.63
CA TYR A 384 -1.81 35.17 13.27
C TYR A 384 -1.94 34.60 14.69
N GLU A 385 -1.45 33.38 14.95
CA GLU A 385 -1.39 32.82 16.30
C GLU A 385 -0.52 33.68 17.23
N THR A 386 0.63 34.15 16.73
CA THR A 386 1.51 35.06 17.48
C THR A 386 0.85 36.42 17.72
N ALA A 387 0.04 36.91 16.78
CA ALA A 387 -0.76 38.10 17.00
C ALA A 387 -1.78 37.93 18.13
N LEU A 388 -2.45 36.77 18.20
CA LEU A 388 -3.38 36.45 19.30
C LEU A 388 -2.67 36.21 20.64
N GLU A 389 -1.42 35.74 20.64
CA GLU A 389 -0.62 35.66 21.88
C GLU A 389 -0.32 37.06 22.44
N LEU A 390 -0.04 38.03 21.56
CA LEU A 390 0.26 39.42 21.94
C LEU A 390 -1.00 40.24 22.24
N LYS A 391 -2.13 39.92 21.59
CA LYS A 391 -3.41 40.62 21.72
C LYS A 391 -4.58 39.64 21.63
N PRO A 392 -4.88 38.87 22.69
CA PRO A 392 -5.86 37.78 22.67
C PRO A 392 -7.29 38.21 22.30
N GLU A 393 -7.61 39.48 22.52
CA GLU A 393 -8.90 40.10 22.22
C GLU A 393 -9.08 40.55 20.77
N ASP A 394 -8.03 40.54 19.94
CA ASP A 394 -8.13 40.96 18.53
C ASP A 394 -8.90 39.93 17.69
N SER A 395 -9.97 40.38 17.02
CA SER A 395 -10.82 39.52 16.19
C SER A 395 -10.22 39.22 14.83
N TYR A 396 -9.39 40.13 14.27
CA TYR A 396 -8.91 39.99 12.89
C TYR A 396 -8.02 38.75 12.68
N PRO A 397 -6.97 38.50 13.50
CA PRO A 397 -6.15 37.30 13.33
C PRO A 397 -6.95 36.02 13.60
N ARG A 398 -7.97 36.09 14.47
CA ARG A 398 -8.86 34.96 14.77
C ARG A 398 -9.69 34.57 13.55
N GLU A 399 -10.31 35.55 12.90
CA GLU A 399 -11.05 35.33 11.65
C GLU A 399 -10.16 34.76 10.55
N LYS A 400 -8.91 35.25 10.44
CA LYS A 400 -7.95 34.74 9.46
C LYS A 400 -7.48 33.31 9.74
N LEU A 401 -7.36 32.92 11.00
CA LEU A 401 -7.09 31.53 11.38
C LEU A 401 -8.26 30.61 11.02
N THR A 402 -9.50 31.06 11.22
CA THR A 402 -10.68 30.30 10.76
C THR A 402 -10.70 30.16 9.23
N GLU A 403 -10.39 31.23 8.50
CA GLU A 403 -10.28 31.18 7.03
C GLU A 403 -9.17 30.20 6.56
N LEU A 404 -8.04 30.17 7.27
CA LEU A 404 -6.97 29.19 7.04
C LEU A 404 -7.43 27.74 7.31
N GLU A 405 -8.17 27.50 8.39
CA GLU A 405 -8.70 26.16 8.73
C GLU A 405 -9.67 25.64 7.66
N ASP A 406 -10.54 26.50 7.13
CA ASP A 406 -11.45 26.16 6.03
C ASP A 406 -10.69 25.85 4.74
N LEU A 407 -9.64 26.62 4.44
CA LEU A 407 -8.81 26.44 3.27
C LEU A 407 -7.95 25.17 3.37
N GLU A 408 -7.34 24.88 4.52
CA GLU A 408 -6.62 23.64 4.81
C GLU A 408 -7.54 22.43 4.60
N SER A 409 -8.80 22.51 5.06
CA SER A 409 -9.80 21.46 4.87
C SER A 409 -10.15 21.23 3.39
N GLN A 410 -10.30 22.30 2.60
CA GLN A 410 -10.54 22.22 1.17
C GLN A 410 -9.33 21.64 0.41
N ILE A 411 -8.10 22.07 0.77
CA ILE A 411 -6.86 21.53 0.19
C ILE A 411 -6.73 20.04 0.50
N ALA A 412 -6.98 19.62 1.74
CA ALA A 412 -6.94 18.22 2.15
C ALA A 412 -7.98 17.38 1.39
N ALA A 413 -9.20 17.90 1.21
CA ALA A 413 -10.24 17.24 0.41
C ALA A 413 -9.81 17.10 -1.06
N GLN A 414 -9.22 18.14 -1.65
CA GLN A 414 -8.74 18.11 -3.04
C GLN A 414 -7.52 17.20 -3.22
N GLN A 415 -6.60 17.18 -2.26
CA GLN A 415 -5.46 16.27 -2.23
C GLN A 415 -5.92 14.82 -2.12
N LYS A 416 -6.95 14.54 -1.30
CA LYS A 416 -7.57 13.22 -1.20
C LYS A 416 -8.18 12.78 -2.54
N ILE A 417 -8.94 13.66 -3.20
CA ILE A 417 -9.47 13.39 -4.56
C ILE A 417 -8.34 13.07 -5.55
N ASN A 418 -7.24 13.83 -5.52
CA ASN A 418 -6.09 13.59 -6.39
C ASN A 418 -5.35 12.28 -6.04
N ALA A 419 -5.22 11.95 -4.76
CA ALA A 419 -4.57 10.72 -4.30
C ALA A 419 -5.39 9.49 -4.67
N ASP A 420 -6.72 9.53 -4.46
CA ASP A 420 -7.63 8.46 -4.83
C ASP A 420 -7.65 8.27 -6.37
N TYR A 421 -7.66 9.37 -7.13
CA TYR A 421 -7.51 9.32 -8.60
C TYR A 421 -6.19 8.69 -9.03
N ASN A 422 -5.05 9.16 -8.51
CA ASN A 422 -3.73 8.65 -8.87
C ASN A 422 -3.57 7.18 -8.51
N LYS A 423 -4.09 6.75 -7.35
CA LYS A 423 -4.09 5.35 -6.92
C LYS A 423 -4.83 4.46 -7.92
N LEU A 424 -6.01 4.88 -8.38
CA LEU A 424 -6.77 4.13 -9.39
C LEU A 424 -6.06 4.10 -10.74
N ILE A 425 -5.39 5.20 -11.13
CA ILE A 425 -4.56 5.24 -12.33
C ILE A 425 -3.40 4.24 -12.23
N THR A 426 -2.62 4.27 -11.16
CA THR A 426 -1.51 3.31 -10.97
C THR A 426 -1.99 1.87 -11.00
N GLN A 427 -3.10 1.56 -10.30
CA GLN A 427 -3.70 0.22 -10.35
C GLN A 427 -4.13 -0.18 -11.76
N ALA A 428 -4.74 0.74 -12.52
CA ALA A 428 -5.16 0.50 -13.89
C ALA A 428 -3.97 0.30 -14.84
N ASP A 429 -2.91 1.12 -14.72
CA ASP A 429 -1.68 1.03 -15.49
C ASP A 429 -0.94 -0.28 -15.21
N ASP A 430 -0.86 -0.70 -13.94
CA ASP A 430 -0.25 -1.98 -13.55
C ASP A 430 -1.03 -3.14 -14.18
N LEU A 431 -2.36 -3.17 -14.02
CA LEU A 431 -3.22 -4.19 -14.62
C LEU A 431 -3.08 -4.22 -16.15
N PHE A 432 -2.94 -3.05 -16.79
CA PHE A 432 -2.69 -2.95 -18.22
C PHE A 432 -1.33 -3.56 -18.60
N ASN A 433 -0.27 -3.21 -17.87
CA ASN A 433 1.08 -3.75 -18.09
C ASN A 433 1.16 -5.28 -17.86
N TYR A 434 0.36 -5.82 -16.94
CA TYR A 434 0.25 -7.26 -16.70
C TYR A 434 -0.67 -7.99 -17.70
N GLY A 435 -1.28 -7.28 -18.66
CA GLY A 435 -2.15 -7.87 -19.68
C GLY A 435 -3.57 -8.18 -19.18
N ASN A 436 -3.95 -7.72 -17.99
CA ASN A 436 -5.29 -7.89 -17.41
C ASN A 436 -6.25 -6.80 -17.93
N TYR A 437 -6.47 -6.81 -19.24
CA TYR A 437 -7.12 -5.73 -19.99
C TYR A 437 -8.53 -5.37 -19.48
N ASP A 438 -9.37 -6.34 -19.14
CA ASP A 438 -10.73 -6.08 -18.62
C ASP A 438 -10.73 -5.45 -17.22
N MET A 439 -9.78 -5.84 -16.37
CA MET A 439 -9.60 -5.28 -15.03
C MET A 439 -9.03 -3.86 -15.11
N ALA A 440 -8.07 -3.62 -16.01
CA ALA A 440 -7.51 -2.30 -16.28
C ALA A 440 -8.59 -1.31 -16.76
N ILE A 441 -9.44 -1.71 -17.73
CA ILE A 441 -10.58 -0.90 -18.19
C ILE A 441 -11.52 -0.54 -17.03
N SER A 442 -11.79 -1.48 -16.13
CA SER A 442 -12.66 -1.24 -14.96
C SER A 442 -12.06 -0.19 -14.02
N LYS A 443 -10.74 -0.25 -13.75
CA LYS A 443 -10.05 0.73 -12.91
C LYS A 443 -9.92 2.11 -13.55
N TYR A 444 -9.69 2.20 -14.87
CA TYR A 444 -9.75 3.48 -15.58
C TYR A 444 -11.15 4.11 -15.55
N LYS A 445 -12.22 3.32 -15.61
CA LYS A 445 -13.60 3.82 -15.45
C LYS A 445 -13.85 4.36 -14.04
N GLU A 446 -13.38 3.66 -13.01
CA GLU A 446 -13.43 4.16 -11.62
C GLU A 446 -12.67 5.49 -11.49
N ALA A 447 -11.47 5.62 -12.07
CA ALA A 447 -10.69 6.86 -12.07
C ALA A 447 -11.40 8.00 -12.81
N GLN A 448 -12.06 7.72 -13.94
CA GLN A 448 -12.86 8.68 -14.71
C GLN A 448 -14.04 9.23 -13.89
N LEU A 449 -14.61 8.45 -12.97
CA LEU A 449 -15.69 8.92 -12.09
C LEU A 449 -15.20 9.91 -11.02
N ILE A 450 -13.93 9.80 -10.59
CA ILE A 450 -13.34 10.73 -9.61
C ILE A 450 -12.95 12.06 -10.26
N LYS A 451 -12.35 12.04 -11.47
CA LYS A 451 -12.00 13.24 -12.23
C LYS A 451 -12.48 13.11 -13.68
N SER A 452 -13.75 13.46 -13.90
CA SER A 452 -14.44 13.27 -15.20
C SER A 452 -13.87 14.06 -16.38
N ILE A 453 -13.10 15.12 -16.12
CA ILE A 453 -12.49 16.00 -17.14
C ILE A 453 -11.14 15.46 -17.63
N GLU A 454 -10.50 14.54 -16.90
CA GLU A 454 -9.19 14.02 -17.29
C GLU A 454 -9.32 13.07 -18.49
N ASN A 455 -8.48 13.26 -19.50
CA ASN A 455 -8.51 12.47 -20.74
C ASN A 455 -7.77 11.13 -20.62
N TYR A 456 -6.80 11.04 -19.71
CA TYR A 456 -5.91 9.89 -19.60
C TYR A 456 -6.63 8.54 -19.43
N PRO A 457 -7.60 8.35 -18.50
CA PRO A 457 -8.29 7.07 -18.37
C PRO A 457 -9.09 6.71 -19.64
N ALA A 458 -9.75 7.68 -20.26
CA ALA A 458 -10.50 7.48 -21.51
C ALA A 458 -9.59 7.04 -22.66
N ASP A 459 -8.43 7.67 -22.82
CA ASP A 459 -7.45 7.32 -23.85
C ASP A 459 -6.91 5.89 -23.66
N GLN A 460 -6.60 5.49 -22.42
CA GLN A 460 -6.13 4.13 -22.13
C GLN A 460 -7.20 3.07 -22.41
N ILE A 461 -8.46 3.33 -22.09
CA ILE A 461 -9.58 2.44 -22.43
C ILE A 461 -9.66 2.21 -23.95
N VAL A 462 -9.47 3.27 -24.75
CA VAL A 462 -9.45 3.18 -26.22
C VAL A 462 -8.26 2.34 -26.70
N ILE A 463 -7.08 2.56 -26.15
CA ILE A 463 -5.86 1.79 -26.48
C ILE A 463 -6.09 0.29 -26.20
N ILE A 464 -6.55 -0.06 -24.99
CA ILE A 464 -6.79 -1.44 -24.58
C ILE A 464 -7.84 -2.09 -25.48
N SER A 465 -8.93 -1.38 -25.79
CA SER A 465 -9.98 -1.88 -26.68
C SER A 465 -9.46 -2.17 -28.09
N GLY A 466 -8.52 -1.35 -28.60
CA GLY A 466 -7.85 -1.57 -29.87
C GLY A 466 -6.93 -2.79 -29.87
N LEU A 467 -6.21 -3.04 -28.77
CA LEU A 467 -5.35 -4.23 -28.60
C LEU A 467 -6.17 -5.52 -28.63
N LEU A 468 -7.30 -5.57 -27.90
CA LEU A 468 -8.21 -6.71 -27.88
C LEU A 468 -8.79 -7.00 -29.28
N ALA A 469 -9.19 -5.96 -30.02
CA ALA A 469 -9.72 -6.11 -31.37
C ALA A 469 -8.67 -6.62 -32.39
N ASN A 470 -7.41 -6.24 -32.22
CA ASN A 470 -6.32 -6.71 -33.07
C ASN A 470 -5.90 -8.14 -32.75
N ALA A 471 -5.90 -8.53 -31.46
CA ALA A 471 -5.61 -9.89 -31.03
C ALA A 471 -6.62 -10.90 -31.62
N GLU A 472 -7.91 -10.56 -31.66
CA GLU A 472 -8.95 -11.42 -32.23
C GLU A 472 -8.77 -11.62 -33.75
N LYS A 473 -8.46 -10.54 -34.49
CA LYS A 473 -8.17 -10.63 -35.94
C LYS A 473 -6.95 -11.48 -36.25
N GLN A 474 -5.92 -11.43 -35.41
CA GLN A 474 -4.73 -12.26 -35.58
C GLN A 474 -5.05 -13.73 -35.32
N ARG A 475 -5.90 -14.04 -34.32
CA ARG A 475 -6.33 -15.41 -34.02
C ARG A 475 -7.09 -16.05 -35.20
N GLU A 476 -8.04 -15.32 -35.80
CA GLU A 476 -8.77 -15.80 -37.00
C GLU A 476 -7.85 -16.06 -38.21
N LEU A 477 -6.79 -15.25 -38.37
CA LEU A 477 -5.80 -15.43 -39.43
C LEU A 477 -4.91 -16.65 -39.18
N ASP A 478 -4.53 -16.88 -37.92
CA ASP A 478 -3.70 -18.01 -37.49
C ASP A 478 -4.42 -19.36 -37.65
N GLU A 479 -5.72 -19.41 -37.30
CA GLU A 479 -6.55 -20.61 -37.45
C GLU A 479 -6.68 -21.03 -38.93
N LYS A 480 -7.00 -20.08 -39.83
CA LYS A 480 -7.11 -20.34 -41.28
C LYS A 480 -5.77 -20.74 -41.91
N TYR A 481 -4.66 -20.17 -41.43
CA TYR A 481 -3.33 -20.56 -41.88
C TYR A 481 -2.99 -22.01 -41.49
N ASN A 482 -3.23 -22.39 -40.23
CA ASN A 482 -2.93 -23.73 -39.73
C ASN A 482 -3.74 -24.83 -40.43
N GLU A 483 -4.99 -24.55 -40.80
CA GLU A 483 -5.82 -25.46 -41.60
C GLU A 483 -5.19 -25.76 -42.96
N LEU A 484 -4.75 -24.73 -43.69
CA LEU A 484 -4.12 -24.87 -45.01
C LEU A 484 -2.80 -25.64 -44.96
N ILE A 485 -1.99 -25.43 -43.91
CA ILE A 485 -0.75 -26.19 -43.70
C ILE A 485 -1.03 -27.67 -43.49
N THR A 486 -2.04 -28.00 -42.67
CA THR A 486 -2.41 -29.38 -42.37
C THR A 486 -2.85 -30.12 -43.62
N VAL A 487 -3.69 -29.49 -44.44
CA VAL A 487 -4.15 -30.05 -45.73
C VAL A 487 -2.99 -30.23 -46.71
N ALA A 488 -2.10 -29.24 -46.82
CA ALA A 488 -0.95 -29.30 -47.72
C ALA A 488 0.03 -30.43 -47.38
N PHE A 489 0.26 -30.67 -46.08
CA PHE A 489 1.11 -31.74 -45.59
C PHE A 489 0.49 -33.13 -45.83
N GLN A 490 -0.81 -33.29 -45.59
CA GLN A 490 -1.51 -34.56 -45.88
C GLN A 490 -1.44 -34.92 -47.37
N GLN A 491 -1.61 -33.94 -48.26
CA GLN A 491 -1.52 -34.14 -49.71
C GLN A 491 -0.09 -34.47 -50.16
N PHE A 492 0.92 -33.89 -49.51
CA PHE A 492 2.33 -34.19 -49.77
C PHE A 492 2.64 -35.66 -49.49
N ASN A 493 2.22 -36.15 -48.32
CA ASN A 493 2.46 -37.52 -47.88
C ASN A 493 1.72 -38.59 -48.72
N GLN A 494 0.69 -38.19 -49.46
CA GLN A 494 -0.02 -39.06 -50.41
C GLN A 494 0.62 -39.07 -51.81
N ASP A 495 1.82 -38.49 -51.98
CA ASP A 495 2.54 -38.29 -53.26
C ASP A 495 1.71 -37.50 -54.31
N LYS A 496 0.69 -36.76 -53.86
CA LYS A 496 -0.11 -35.84 -54.68
C LYS A 496 0.58 -34.49 -54.76
N LEU A 497 1.77 -34.48 -55.34
CA LEU A 497 2.70 -33.35 -55.32
C LEU A 497 2.10 -32.05 -55.88
N ALA A 498 1.29 -32.14 -56.95
CA ALA A 498 0.63 -30.97 -57.52
C ALA A 498 -0.46 -30.35 -56.61
N ASP A 499 -1.23 -31.18 -55.91
CA ASP A 499 -2.27 -30.72 -54.98
C ASP A 499 -1.65 -30.12 -53.71
N SER A 500 -0.64 -30.78 -53.16
CA SER A 500 0.12 -30.28 -52.02
C SER A 500 0.76 -28.91 -52.28
N LYS A 501 1.35 -28.73 -53.46
CA LYS A 501 1.93 -27.45 -53.87
C LYS A 501 0.89 -26.33 -53.87
N ARG A 502 -0.32 -26.60 -54.37
CA ARG A 502 -1.42 -25.61 -54.39
C ARG A 502 -1.87 -25.22 -52.99
N SER A 503 -1.99 -26.18 -52.06
CA SER A 503 -2.38 -25.89 -50.68
C SER A 503 -1.31 -25.09 -49.91
N TYR A 504 -0.02 -25.38 -50.12
CA TYR A 504 1.06 -24.54 -49.57
C TYR A 504 1.10 -23.14 -50.20
N LEU A 505 0.75 -22.99 -51.48
CA LEU A 505 0.66 -21.69 -52.13
C LEU A 505 -0.42 -20.81 -51.48
N ASN A 506 -1.61 -21.38 -51.25
CA ASN A 506 -2.69 -20.70 -50.54
C ASN A 506 -2.28 -20.30 -49.11
N ALA A 507 -1.56 -21.16 -48.37
CA ALA A 507 -1.03 -20.82 -47.05
C ALA A 507 0.02 -19.69 -47.12
N SER A 508 0.86 -19.68 -48.15
CA SER A 508 1.85 -18.61 -48.40
C SER A 508 1.20 -17.28 -48.78
N GLU A 509 0.04 -17.27 -49.42
CA GLU A 509 -0.70 -16.04 -49.73
C GLU A 509 -1.37 -15.46 -48.48
N LEU A 510 -1.87 -16.34 -47.59
CA LEU A 510 -2.51 -15.94 -46.35
C LEU A 510 -1.53 -15.37 -45.30
N LYS A 511 -0.31 -15.94 -45.21
CA LYS A 511 0.80 -15.38 -44.41
C LYS A 511 2.09 -15.30 -45.21
N PRO A 512 2.31 -14.21 -45.98
CA PRO A 512 3.46 -14.07 -46.87
C PRO A 512 4.83 -14.04 -46.18
N MET A 513 4.89 -13.75 -44.88
CA MET A 513 6.15 -13.73 -44.13
C MET A 513 6.56 -15.11 -43.63
N GLU A 514 5.66 -16.09 -43.61
CA GLU A 514 5.98 -17.44 -43.20
C GLU A 514 6.85 -18.12 -44.26
N SER A 515 8.03 -18.56 -43.84
CA SER A 515 9.02 -19.17 -44.72
C SER A 515 8.65 -20.60 -45.12
N MET A 516 7.98 -21.33 -44.22
CA MET A 516 7.74 -22.76 -44.37
C MET A 516 6.93 -23.14 -45.62
N PRO A 517 5.79 -22.49 -45.98
CA PRO A 517 5.03 -22.86 -47.17
C PRO A 517 5.81 -22.63 -48.47
N LYS A 518 6.57 -21.53 -48.55
CA LYS A 518 7.44 -21.21 -49.69
C LYS A 518 8.54 -22.26 -49.86
N LEU A 519 9.13 -22.71 -48.76
CA LEU A 519 10.13 -23.78 -48.75
C LEU A 519 9.53 -25.11 -49.24
N GLN A 520 8.31 -25.46 -48.82
CA GLN A 520 7.65 -26.71 -49.24
C GLN A 520 7.26 -26.69 -50.72
N ILE A 521 6.80 -25.56 -51.25
CA ILE A 521 6.53 -25.37 -52.69
C ILE A 521 7.82 -25.58 -53.51
N ALA A 522 8.92 -24.94 -53.09
CA ALA A 522 10.21 -25.07 -53.75
C ALA A 522 10.74 -26.51 -53.69
N ALA A 523 10.56 -27.21 -52.56
CA ALA A 523 10.94 -28.61 -52.41
C ALA A 523 10.16 -29.54 -53.38
N ILE A 524 8.84 -29.33 -53.52
CA ILE A 524 7.99 -30.08 -54.44
C ILE A 524 8.40 -29.87 -55.91
N ASP A 525 8.66 -28.62 -56.31
CA ASP A 525 9.08 -28.29 -57.68
C ASP A 525 10.45 -28.88 -58.04
N SER A 526 11.36 -28.87 -57.08
CA SER A 526 12.68 -29.47 -57.24
C SER A 526 12.57 -30.99 -57.39
N MET A 527 11.73 -31.65 -56.61
CA MET A 527 11.53 -33.11 -56.63
C MET A 527 10.99 -33.63 -57.98
N ILE A 528 10.10 -32.88 -58.63
CA ILE A 528 9.57 -33.23 -59.96
C ILE A 528 10.64 -33.08 -61.06
N THR A 529 11.50 -32.07 -60.94
CA THR A 529 12.54 -31.77 -61.94
C THR A 529 13.75 -32.69 -61.83
N ILE A 530 14.13 -33.08 -60.61
CA ILE A 530 15.27 -33.97 -60.31
C ILE A 530 15.01 -35.39 -60.84
N ARG A 531 13.82 -35.95 -60.62
CA ARG A 531 13.45 -37.33 -61.04
C ARG A 531 13.60 -37.60 -62.55
N LYS A 532 13.57 -36.57 -63.40
CA LYS A 532 13.62 -36.70 -64.87
C LYS A 532 15.05 -36.53 -65.45
N LYS A 533 15.97 -35.89 -64.73
CA LYS A 533 17.37 -35.67 -65.18
C LYS A 533 18.35 -36.74 -64.67
N GLU A 534 18.06 -37.40 -63.55
CA GLU A 534 18.94 -38.40 -62.93
C GLU A 534 19.09 -39.71 -63.74
N ALA A 535 18.14 -40.06 -64.61
CA ALA A 535 18.15 -41.32 -65.36
C ALA A 535 19.18 -41.37 -66.52
N ASP A 536 19.40 -40.27 -67.24
CA ASP A 536 20.27 -40.23 -68.43
C ASP A 536 21.74 -39.92 -68.12
N VAL A 537 22.00 -39.26 -67.00
CA VAL A 537 23.36 -38.88 -66.57
C VAL A 537 24.09 -40.07 -65.93
N ARG A 538 23.37 -41.00 -65.31
CA ARG A 538 23.93 -42.15 -64.58
C ARG A 538 24.63 -43.19 -65.45
N LYS A 539 24.20 -43.37 -66.71
CA LYS A 539 24.80 -44.33 -67.65
C LYS A 539 26.19 -43.94 -68.17
N LYS A 540 26.50 -42.64 -68.27
CA LYS A 540 27.81 -42.13 -68.72
C LYS A 540 28.80 -42.04 -67.55
N TYR A 541 28.28 -41.86 -66.34
CA TYR A 541 29.02 -41.81 -65.08
C TYR A 541 29.71 -43.15 -64.73
N ASP A 542 29.01 -44.29 -64.90
CA ASP A 542 29.54 -45.61 -64.52
C ASP A 542 30.76 -46.08 -65.35
N VAL A 543 30.88 -45.61 -66.60
CA VAL A 543 32.01 -45.93 -67.50
C VAL A 543 33.30 -45.22 -67.09
N LEU A 544 33.18 -43.96 -66.66
CA LEU A 544 34.34 -43.16 -66.21
C LEU A 544 34.87 -43.63 -64.85
N LEU A 545 33.99 -44.15 -63.99
CA LEU A 545 34.38 -44.75 -62.72
C LEU A 545 35.34 -45.94 -62.87
N THR A 546 35.00 -46.88 -63.77
CA THR A 546 35.80 -48.10 -64.01
C THR A 546 37.22 -47.76 -64.49
N LYS A 547 37.35 -46.76 -65.36
CA LYS A 547 38.64 -46.33 -65.91
C LYS A 547 39.50 -45.58 -64.88
N GLY A 548 38.89 -44.82 -63.97
CA GLY A 548 39.61 -44.18 -62.88
C GLY A 548 40.18 -45.19 -61.86
N ASP A 549 39.47 -46.31 -61.63
CA ASP A 549 39.91 -47.40 -60.75
C ASP A 549 41.16 -48.14 -61.26
N GLU A 550 41.26 -48.31 -62.58
CA GLU A 550 42.43 -48.90 -63.23
C GLU A 550 43.70 -48.03 -63.04
N TYR A 551 43.58 -46.71 -63.20
CA TYR A 551 44.69 -45.77 -62.94
C TYR A 551 45.06 -45.66 -61.45
N LYS A 552 44.08 -45.77 -60.54
CA LYS A 552 44.33 -45.78 -59.09
C LYS A 552 45.15 -47.01 -58.68
N SER A 553 44.81 -48.18 -59.24
CA SER A 553 45.42 -49.48 -58.89
C SER A 553 46.87 -49.61 -59.40
N SER A 554 47.21 -48.93 -60.49
CA SER A 554 48.59 -48.83 -61.00
C SER A 554 49.43 -47.77 -60.28
N LYS A 555 48.90 -47.15 -59.21
CA LYS A 555 49.51 -46.06 -58.41
C LYS A 555 49.81 -44.79 -59.20
N ASP A 556 49.19 -44.65 -60.37
CA ASP A 556 49.23 -43.44 -61.18
C ASP A 556 48.17 -42.45 -60.70
N TYR A 557 48.44 -41.89 -59.52
CA TYR A 557 47.47 -41.09 -58.77
C TYR A 557 47.03 -39.81 -59.49
N GLN A 558 47.87 -39.23 -60.36
CA GLN A 558 47.50 -38.03 -61.11
C GLN A 558 46.49 -38.35 -62.23
N ASN A 559 46.68 -39.47 -62.95
CA ASN A 559 45.75 -39.88 -64.00
C ASN A 559 44.43 -40.42 -63.44
N ALA A 560 44.47 -41.11 -62.30
CA ALA A 560 43.27 -41.50 -61.58
C ALA A 560 42.42 -40.29 -61.16
N LEU A 561 43.05 -39.23 -60.64
CA LEU A 561 42.37 -37.98 -60.29
C LEU A 561 41.70 -37.31 -61.47
N ASN A 562 42.38 -37.26 -62.62
CA ASN A 562 41.82 -36.67 -63.84
C ASN A 562 40.58 -37.45 -64.31
N THR A 563 40.64 -38.79 -64.32
CA THR A 563 39.51 -39.62 -64.77
C THR A 563 38.32 -39.62 -63.80
N TYR A 564 38.55 -39.58 -62.48
CA TYR A 564 37.43 -39.40 -61.54
C TYR A 564 36.87 -37.98 -61.54
N ASN A 565 37.68 -36.97 -61.84
CA ASN A 565 37.19 -35.61 -62.11
C ASN A 565 36.23 -35.58 -63.29
N GLU A 566 36.53 -36.31 -64.37
CA GLU A 566 35.65 -36.46 -65.52
C GLU A 566 34.34 -37.18 -65.16
N ALA A 567 34.38 -38.23 -64.32
CA ALA A 567 33.17 -38.88 -63.80
C ALA A 567 32.31 -37.92 -62.95
N LEU A 568 32.95 -37.09 -62.12
CA LEU A 568 32.30 -36.09 -61.28
C LEU A 568 31.81 -34.86 -62.01
N LEU A 569 32.30 -34.61 -63.21
CA LEU A 569 31.70 -33.61 -64.09
C LEU A 569 30.35 -34.09 -64.65
N LEU A 570 30.08 -35.40 -64.67
CA LEU A 570 28.83 -35.98 -65.15
C LEU A 570 27.75 -36.08 -64.07
N ILE A 571 28.00 -36.77 -62.94
CA ILE A 571 27.16 -36.65 -61.74
C ILE A 571 28.01 -36.03 -60.62
N PRO A 572 28.08 -34.69 -60.55
CA PRO A 572 28.70 -34.01 -59.43
C PRO A 572 28.01 -34.41 -58.13
N GLY A 573 28.76 -34.81 -57.10
CA GLY A 573 28.15 -35.21 -55.82
C GLY A 573 27.95 -36.71 -55.63
N GLU A 574 28.06 -37.51 -56.69
CA GLU A 574 27.86 -38.96 -56.58
C GLU A 574 28.98 -39.56 -55.71
N SER A 575 28.53 -40.25 -54.65
CA SER A 575 29.37 -40.65 -53.54
C SER A 575 30.57 -41.50 -53.96
N ILE A 576 30.43 -42.32 -55.00
CA ILE A 576 31.42 -43.29 -55.46
C ILE A 576 32.58 -42.58 -56.19
N ALA A 577 32.34 -41.69 -57.15
CA ALA A 577 33.39 -40.95 -57.86
C ALA A 577 33.99 -39.84 -57.00
N ILE A 578 33.19 -39.19 -56.13
CA ILE A 578 33.70 -38.21 -55.17
C ILE A 578 34.60 -38.97 -54.21
N SER A 579 34.13 -40.11 -53.71
CA SER A 579 34.93 -40.97 -52.83
C SER A 579 36.21 -41.38 -53.52
N LYS A 580 36.19 -41.89 -54.75
CA LYS A 580 37.38 -42.38 -55.46
C LYS A 580 38.35 -41.27 -55.90
N LYS A 581 37.87 -40.11 -56.38
CA LYS A 581 38.71 -38.92 -56.66
C LYS A 581 39.35 -38.44 -55.37
N LYS A 582 38.51 -38.22 -54.35
CA LYS A 582 38.94 -37.76 -53.04
C LYS A 582 39.91 -38.75 -52.45
N GLU A 583 39.73 -40.05 -52.55
CA GLU A 583 40.64 -41.10 -52.08
C GLU A 583 42.06 -40.89 -52.63
N VAL A 584 42.19 -40.57 -53.92
CA VAL A 584 43.50 -40.34 -54.56
C VAL A 584 44.12 -38.97 -54.22
N GLU A 585 43.32 -37.91 -54.16
CA GLU A 585 43.73 -36.54 -53.76
C GLU A 585 44.15 -36.52 -52.27
N THR A 586 43.40 -37.29 -51.48
CA THR A 586 43.58 -37.53 -50.05
C THR A 586 44.87 -38.31 -49.82
N ILE A 587 45.22 -39.32 -50.61
CA ILE A 587 46.51 -40.03 -50.50
C ILE A 587 47.72 -39.08 -50.67
N GLN A 588 47.66 -38.13 -51.61
CA GLN A 588 48.78 -37.20 -51.88
C GLN A 588 48.86 -36.01 -50.90
N VAL A 589 47.71 -35.49 -50.48
CA VAL A 589 47.62 -34.33 -49.58
C VAL A 589 47.75 -34.76 -48.12
N ASN A 590 47.23 -35.92 -47.73
CA ASN A 590 47.36 -36.43 -46.36
C ASN A 590 48.80 -36.72 -45.98
N LEU A 591 49.63 -37.22 -46.91
CA LEU A 591 51.02 -37.51 -46.60
C LEU A 591 51.82 -36.28 -46.11
N ARG A 592 51.50 -35.09 -46.62
CA ARG A 592 52.14 -33.81 -46.22
C ARG A 592 51.39 -33.11 -45.09
N ARG A 593 50.07 -32.97 -45.20
CA ARG A 593 49.26 -32.27 -44.19
C ARG A 593 49.22 -33.00 -42.86
N GLU A 594 49.27 -34.33 -42.84
CA GLU A 594 49.24 -35.10 -41.59
C GLU A 594 50.46 -34.82 -40.70
N THR A 595 51.60 -34.50 -41.30
CA THR A 595 52.84 -34.21 -40.56
C THR A 595 52.76 -32.84 -39.86
N GLU A 596 52.39 -31.77 -40.56
CA GLU A 596 52.29 -30.40 -40.00
C GLU A 596 51.08 -30.21 -39.07
N ARG A 597 49.98 -30.93 -39.36
CA ARG A 597 48.74 -30.92 -38.57
C ARG A 597 48.98 -31.54 -37.19
N LYS A 598 49.79 -32.60 -37.11
CA LYS A 598 50.16 -33.29 -35.86
C LYS A 598 50.88 -32.35 -34.90
N GLU A 599 51.88 -31.62 -35.37
CA GLU A 599 52.67 -30.68 -34.55
C GLU A 599 51.83 -29.51 -34.03
N SER A 600 50.99 -28.90 -34.89
CA SER A 600 50.14 -27.79 -34.49
C SER A 600 49.02 -28.20 -33.51
N TYR A 601 48.57 -29.45 -33.61
CA TYR A 601 47.54 -30.00 -32.73
C TYR A 601 48.06 -30.23 -31.32
N GLU A 602 49.25 -30.82 -31.20
CA GLU A 602 49.89 -31.07 -29.90
C GLU A 602 50.14 -29.76 -29.13
N ASP A 603 50.55 -28.68 -29.81
CA ASP A 603 50.69 -27.34 -29.20
C ASP A 603 49.36 -26.75 -28.72
N ALA A 604 48.30 -26.88 -29.53
CA ALA A 604 46.99 -26.34 -29.21
C ALA A 604 46.33 -27.07 -28.04
N ILE A 605 46.49 -28.39 -27.97
CA ILE A 605 46.07 -29.22 -26.83
C ILE A 605 46.77 -28.77 -25.55
N THR A 606 48.10 -28.70 -25.57
CA THR A 606 48.91 -28.38 -24.38
C THR A 606 48.54 -27.01 -23.79
N LYS A 607 48.39 -25.99 -24.64
CA LYS A 607 47.99 -24.64 -24.19
C LYS A 607 46.53 -24.56 -23.76
N GLY A 608 45.64 -25.30 -24.42
CA GLY A 608 44.23 -25.35 -24.07
C GLY A 608 44.01 -25.93 -22.67
N ASP A 609 44.65 -27.06 -22.37
CA ASP A 609 44.56 -27.70 -21.06
C ASP A 609 45.13 -26.83 -19.95
N LYS A 610 46.24 -26.14 -20.22
CA LYS A 610 46.83 -25.18 -19.28
C LYS A 610 45.84 -24.07 -18.91
N PHE A 611 45.27 -23.39 -19.89
CA PHE A 611 44.30 -22.31 -19.63
C PHE A 611 43.01 -22.81 -18.97
N PHE A 612 42.61 -24.06 -19.24
CA PHE A 612 41.46 -24.69 -18.58
C PHE A 612 41.72 -24.85 -17.08
N GLY A 613 42.87 -25.41 -16.71
CA GLY A 613 43.27 -25.58 -15.30
C GLY A 613 43.48 -24.26 -14.55
N GLU A 614 43.82 -23.18 -15.26
CA GLU A 614 43.93 -21.83 -14.71
C GLU A 614 42.58 -21.09 -14.58
N GLY A 615 41.45 -21.73 -14.93
CA GLY A 615 40.12 -21.10 -14.92
C GLY A 615 39.91 -20.04 -16.00
N SER A 616 40.86 -19.91 -16.94
CA SER A 616 40.82 -18.96 -18.06
C SER A 616 40.05 -19.57 -19.22
N TYR A 617 38.77 -19.88 -19.00
CA TYR A 617 37.93 -20.67 -19.90
C TYR A 617 37.82 -20.07 -21.32
N GLU A 618 37.79 -18.75 -21.48
CA GLU A 618 37.79 -18.11 -22.81
C GLU A 618 39.11 -18.31 -23.57
N LEU A 619 40.26 -18.18 -22.89
CA LEU A 619 41.57 -18.44 -23.49
C LEU A 619 41.74 -19.93 -23.81
N SER A 620 41.19 -20.80 -22.96
CA SER A 620 41.16 -22.24 -23.19
C SER A 620 40.30 -22.61 -24.41
N LYS A 621 39.09 -22.04 -24.51
CA LYS A 621 38.16 -22.19 -25.65
C LYS A 621 38.84 -21.88 -26.97
N ILE A 622 39.57 -20.77 -27.03
CA ILE A 622 40.31 -20.35 -28.24
C ILE A 622 41.34 -21.43 -28.66
N LYS A 623 42.05 -22.04 -27.71
CA LYS A 623 43.05 -23.08 -27.99
C LYS A 623 42.42 -24.42 -28.39
N PHE A 624 41.34 -24.84 -27.75
CA PHE A 624 40.65 -26.08 -28.15
C PHE A 624 39.86 -25.93 -29.44
N ILE A 625 39.29 -24.75 -29.76
CA ILE A 625 38.75 -24.47 -31.10
C ILE A 625 39.84 -24.65 -32.15
N ARG A 626 41.06 -24.16 -31.86
CA ARG A 626 42.21 -24.35 -32.74
C ARG A 626 42.58 -25.83 -32.86
N ALA A 627 42.60 -26.60 -31.75
CA ALA A 627 42.88 -28.04 -31.77
C ALA A 627 41.80 -28.87 -32.50
N SER A 628 40.51 -28.59 -32.31
CA SER A 628 39.39 -29.22 -33.03
C SER A 628 39.37 -28.90 -34.51
N LYS A 629 39.77 -27.66 -34.89
CA LYS A 629 39.99 -27.29 -36.29
C LYS A 629 41.18 -28.05 -36.90
N LEU A 630 42.19 -28.36 -36.07
CA LEU A 630 43.34 -29.14 -36.50
C LEU A 630 43.00 -30.62 -36.59
N TYR A 631 42.46 -31.33 -35.60
CA TYR A 631 41.91 -32.69 -35.77
C TYR A 631 40.48 -32.80 -35.24
N SER A 632 39.53 -32.87 -36.16
CA SER A 632 38.10 -32.92 -35.87
C SER A 632 37.60 -34.29 -35.39
N ASP A 633 38.38 -35.35 -35.67
CA ASP A 633 38.15 -36.74 -35.29
C ASP A 633 38.68 -37.08 -33.88
N LYS A 634 39.45 -36.17 -33.28
CA LYS A 634 39.92 -36.34 -31.91
C LYS A 634 38.82 -35.92 -30.96
N ASP A 635 38.36 -36.87 -30.17
CA ASP A 635 37.31 -36.62 -29.18
C ASP A 635 37.76 -35.63 -28.10
N TYR A 636 39.05 -35.61 -27.79
CA TYR A 636 39.59 -34.84 -26.67
C TYR A 636 39.35 -33.31 -26.76
N PRO A 637 39.75 -32.58 -27.83
CA PRO A 637 39.37 -31.18 -28.00
C PRO A 637 37.86 -30.92 -27.97
N ARG A 638 37.07 -31.85 -28.50
CA ARG A 638 35.60 -31.71 -28.57
C ARG A 638 34.99 -31.83 -27.19
N GLN A 639 35.39 -32.85 -26.42
CA GLN A 639 35.01 -33.02 -25.02
C GLN A 639 35.43 -31.81 -24.20
N ARG A 640 36.65 -31.29 -24.39
CA ARG A 640 37.11 -30.07 -23.72
C ARG A 640 36.30 -28.83 -24.08
N LEU A 641 35.88 -28.66 -25.34
CA LEU A 641 35.00 -27.55 -25.72
C LEU A 641 33.60 -27.67 -25.13
N ASP A 642 33.08 -28.89 -24.99
CA ASP A 642 31.83 -29.15 -24.26
C ASP A 642 31.97 -28.81 -22.78
N ASP A 643 33.04 -29.29 -22.12
CA ASP A 643 33.37 -28.96 -20.72
C ASP A 643 33.52 -27.44 -20.51
N ILE A 644 34.23 -26.76 -21.41
CA ILE A 644 34.43 -25.30 -21.35
C ILE A 644 33.13 -24.54 -21.58
N SER A 645 32.28 -25.02 -22.49
CA SER A 645 30.99 -24.39 -22.75
C SER A 645 30.10 -24.50 -21.52
N LYS A 646 30.08 -25.67 -20.87
CA LYS A 646 29.39 -25.87 -19.57
C LYS A 646 29.95 -24.98 -18.47
N GLU A 647 31.27 -24.84 -18.35
CA GLU A 647 31.86 -23.96 -17.33
C GLU A 647 31.61 -22.47 -17.60
N LEU A 648 31.64 -22.03 -18.86
CA LEU A 648 31.30 -20.66 -19.23
C LEU A 648 29.81 -20.38 -19.03
N GLU A 649 28.94 -21.33 -19.37
CA GLU A 649 27.51 -21.27 -19.08
C GLU A 649 27.24 -21.23 -17.58
N ARG A 650 27.93 -22.06 -16.78
CA ARG A 650 27.84 -22.06 -15.32
C ARG A 650 28.28 -20.72 -14.73
N VAL A 651 29.45 -20.20 -15.14
CA VAL A 651 29.95 -18.91 -14.64
C VAL A 651 29.07 -17.74 -15.08
N ALA A 652 28.51 -17.78 -16.29
CA ALA A 652 27.54 -16.80 -16.75
C ALA A 652 26.22 -16.90 -15.97
N ALA A 653 25.72 -18.13 -15.72
CA ALA A 653 24.53 -18.39 -14.95
C ALA A 653 24.69 -17.96 -13.48
N GLU A 654 25.82 -18.23 -12.84
CA GLU A 654 26.11 -17.80 -11.47
C GLU A 654 26.19 -16.27 -11.35
N LYS A 655 26.76 -15.59 -12.36
CA LYS A 655 26.77 -14.12 -12.40
C LYS A 655 25.36 -13.56 -12.63
N GLU A 656 24.58 -14.18 -13.52
CA GLU A 656 23.21 -13.76 -13.78
C GLU A 656 22.31 -14.02 -12.57
N GLU A 657 22.45 -15.16 -11.89
CA GLU A 657 21.73 -15.48 -10.66
C GLU A 657 22.05 -14.48 -9.55
N ARG A 658 23.34 -14.17 -9.32
CA ARG A 658 23.73 -13.13 -8.34
C ARG A 658 23.18 -11.76 -8.71
N TYR A 659 23.16 -11.41 -9.99
CA TYR A 659 22.55 -10.18 -10.48
C TYR A 659 21.04 -10.17 -10.19
N LEU A 660 20.31 -11.22 -10.56
CA LEU A 660 18.86 -11.35 -10.35
C LEU A 660 18.50 -11.34 -8.86
N ASN A 661 19.26 -12.03 -8.01
CA ASN A 661 19.05 -12.02 -6.56
C ASN A 661 19.29 -10.62 -5.98
N SER A 662 20.34 -9.92 -6.43
CA SER A 662 20.60 -8.53 -6.01
C SER A 662 19.48 -7.59 -6.43
N ILE A 663 18.91 -7.78 -7.63
CA ILE A 663 17.74 -7.04 -8.11
C ILE A 663 16.50 -7.37 -7.28
N ALA A 664 16.20 -8.64 -7.04
CA ALA A 664 15.02 -9.05 -6.28
C ALA A 664 15.07 -8.54 -4.83
N GLU A 665 16.23 -8.60 -4.17
CA GLU A 665 16.41 -8.00 -2.84
C GLU A 665 16.25 -6.47 -2.89
N ALA A 666 16.82 -5.81 -3.90
CA ALA A 666 16.69 -4.36 -4.07
C ALA A 666 15.25 -3.91 -4.29
N ASP A 667 14.51 -4.62 -5.16
CA ASP A 667 13.12 -4.34 -5.48
C ASP A 667 12.22 -4.52 -4.24
N VAL A 668 12.49 -5.55 -3.41
CA VAL A 668 11.77 -5.72 -2.12
C VAL A 668 11.99 -4.54 -1.17
N PHE A 669 13.23 -4.03 -1.06
CA PHE A 669 13.49 -2.84 -0.26
C PHE A 669 12.85 -1.59 -0.87
N TYR A 670 12.90 -1.46 -2.19
CA TYR A 670 12.30 -0.36 -2.93
C TYR A 670 10.78 -0.29 -2.73
N ASP A 671 10.08 -1.42 -2.84
CA ASP A 671 8.62 -1.53 -2.65
C ASP A 671 8.19 -1.21 -1.20
N ARG A 672 9.11 -1.40 -0.24
CA ARG A 672 8.93 -1.00 1.17
C ARG A 672 9.32 0.45 1.44
N ALA A 673 9.75 1.20 0.42
CA ALA A 673 10.29 2.55 0.52
C ALA A 673 11.56 2.66 1.40
N GLU A 674 12.31 1.56 1.55
CA GLU A 674 13.63 1.51 2.19
C GLU A 674 14.72 1.84 1.17
N TYR A 675 14.67 3.05 0.61
CA TYR A 675 15.48 3.44 -0.54
C TYR A 675 16.99 3.39 -0.30
N GLU A 676 17.45 3.62 0.93
CA GLU A 676 18.87 3.49 1.30
C GLU A 676 19.34 2.02 1.19
N ASN A 677 18.56 1.07 1.69
CA ASN A 677 18.85 -0.36 1.59
C ASN A 677 18.73 -0.84 0.13
N ALA A 678 17.74 -0.34 -0.61
CA ALA A 678 17.56 -0.62 -2.03
C ALA A 678 18.76 -0.10 -2.85
N LEU A 679 19.24 1.11 -2.57
CA LEU A 679 20.38 1.74 -3.23
C LEU A 679 21.64 0.88 -3.12
N GLU A 680 21.95 0.35 -1.92
CA GLU A 680 23.10 -0.55 -1.73
C GLU A 680 23.02 -1.80 -2.62
N LYS A 681 21.83 -2.42 -2.71
CA LYS A 681 21.60 -3.62 -3.50
C LYS A 681 21.62 -3.34 -5.01
N TYR A 682 21.07 -2.23 -5.46
CA TYR A 682 21.18 -1.82 -6.88
C TYR A 682 22.62 -1.45 -7.27
N ILE A 683 23.41 -0.84 -6.38
CA ILE A 683 24.84 -0.61 -6.60
C ILE A 683 25.58 -1.95 -6.76
N LEU A 684 25.26 -2.94 -5.92
CA LEU A 684 25.80 -4.29 -6.05
C LEU A 684 25.41 -4.93 -7.40
N ALA A 685 24.14 -4.87 -7.79
CA ALA A 685 23.67 -5.38 -9.08
C ALA A 685 24.39 -4.71 -10.28
N LYS A 686 24.58 -3.38 -10.22
CA LYS A 686 25.34 -2.62 -11.22
C LYS A 686 26.82 -3.03 -11.26
N SER A 687 27.42 -3.39 -10.13
CA SER A 687 28.81 -3.88 -10.12
C SER A 687 28.97 -5.24 -10.82
N ILE A 688 27.93 -6.08 -10.78
CA ILE A 688 27.90 -7.39 -11.43
C ILE A 688 27.63 -7.26 -12.94
N LYS A 689 26.72 -6.35 -13.33
CA LYS A 689 26.33 -6.11 -14.73
C LYS A 689 26.29 -4.60 -15.05
N PRO A 690 27.46 -3.96 -15.31
CA PRO A 690 27.57 -2.51 -15.48
C PRO A 690 26.75 -1.93 -16.64
N ASP A 691 26.52 -2.73 -17.68
CA ASP A 691 25.78 -2.33 -18.87
C ASP A 691 24.24 -2.41 -18.70
N ALA A 692 23.75 -2.96 -17.58
CA ALA A 692 22.32 -3.06 -17.32
C ALA A 692 21.71 -1.68 -16.99
N SER A 693 20.73 -1.25 -17.78
CA SER A 693 20.04 0.03 -17.59
C SER A 693 19.12 0.04 -16.36
N TYR A 694 18.53 -1.10 -16.00
CA TYR A 694 17.57 -1.22 -14.90
C TYR A 694 18.13 -0.75 -13.54
N PRO A 695 19.22 -1.33 -12.98
CA PRO A 695 19.77 -0.86 -11.70
C PRO A 695 20.27 0.57 -11.78
N LYS A 696 20.74 1.05 -12.94
CA LYS A 696 21.16 2.44 -13.12
C LYS A 696 19.99 3.42 -12.95
N ASN A 697 18.85 3.13 -13.56
CA ASN A 697 17.64 3.94 -13.44
C ASN A 697 17.12 3.91 -11.99
N ARG A 698 17.06 2.72 -11.38
CA ARG A 698 16.63 2.56 -9.99
C ARG A 698 17.54 3.26 -8.98
N ILE A 699 18.86 3.25 -9.17
CA ILE A 699 19.79 4.06 -8.35
C ILE A 699 19.42 5.54 -8.44
N THR A 700 19.16 6.04 -9.65
CA THR A 700 18.81 7.45 -9.86
C THR A 700 17.47 7.81 -9.18
N GLU A 701 16.49 6.90 -9.22
CA GLU A 701 15.22 7.05 -8.51
C GLU A 701 15.41 7.01 -6.99
N CYS A 702 16.17 6.04 -6.47
CA CYS A 702 16.48 5.96 -5.03
C CYS A 702 17.19 7.24 -4.55
N ASP A 703 18.23 7.69 -5.26
CA ASP A 703 18.95 8.93 -4.95
C ASP A 703 18.00 10.14 -4.92
N LYS A 704 17.06 10.21 -5.87
CA LYS A 704 16.03 11.24 -5.91
C LYS A 704 15.11 11.18 -4.68
N TYR A 705 14.55 10.01 -4.36
CA TYR A 705 13.64 9.87 -3.22
C TYR A 705 14.34 10.11 -1.87
N ILE A 706 15.58 9.65 -1.72
CA ILE A 706 16.42 9.93 -0.55
C ILE A 706 16.64 11.44 -0.43
N ALA A 707 16.97 12.12 -1.53
CA ALA A 707 17.15 13.56 -1.55
C ALA A 707 15.86 14.33 -1.23
N GLU A 708 14.72 13.93 -1.79
CA GLU A 708 13.40 14.52 -1.50
C GLU A 708 13.00 14.33 -0.04
N ARG A 709 13.16 13.11 0.51
CA ARG A 709 12.90 12.81 1.93
C ARG A 709 13.81 13.64 2.83
N LYS A 710 15.09 13.75 2.49
CA LYS A 710 16.06 14.57 3.24
C LYS A 710 15.72 16.05 3.18
N ALA A 711 15.23 16.55 2.03
CA ALA A 711 14.78 17.94 1.89
C ALA A 711 13.53 18.20 2.74
N LEU A 712 12.57 17.27 2.76
CA LEU A 712 11.37 17.35 3.60
C LEU A 712 11.74 17.39 5.09
N LEU A 713 12.57 16.43 5.54
CA LEU A 713 13.07 16.39 6.91
C LEU A 713 13.83 17.66 7.28
N MET A 714 14.59 18.23 6.35
CA MET A 714 15.31 19.49 6.57
C MET A 714 14.35 20.69 6.71
N GLU A 715 13.24 20.70 5.98
CA GLU A 715 12.22 21.76 6.13
C GLU A 715 11.47 21.63 7.45
N ASP A 716 11.05 20.43 7.81
CA ASP A 716 10.43 20.13 9.12
C ASP A 716 11.40 20.49 10.28
N TYR A 717 12.69 20.19 10.11
CA TYR A 717 13.74 20.56 11.05
C TYR A 717 13.83 22.09 11.20
N LYS A 718 13.85 22.85 10.10
CA LYS A 718 13.89 24.32 10.16
C LYS A 718 12.65 24.90 10.84
N ILE A 719 11.48 24.34 10.58
CA ILE A 719 10.23 24.76 11.24
C ILE A 719 10.34 24.52 12.75
N ALA A 720 10.79 23.33 13.15
CA ALA A 720 10.98 22.98 14.56
C ALA A 720 12.04 23.86 15.24
N ILE A 721 13.13 24.20 14.55
CA ILE A 721 14.15 25.14 15.04
C ILE A 721 13.56 26.55 15.20
N ALA A 722 12.82 27.06 14.22
CA ALA A 722 12.22 28.39 14.31
C ALA A 722 11.22 28.48 15.48
N GLU A 723 10.43 27.43 15.70
CA GLU A 723 9.55 27.30 16.87
C GLU A 723 10.35 27.28 18.19
N ALA A 724 11.44 26.51 18.24
CA ALA A 724 12.30 26.43 19.41
C ALA A 724 12.98 27.77 19.74
N GLU A 725 13.50 28.46 18.72
CA GLU A 725 14.10 29.79 18.85
C GLU A 725 13.07 30.85 19.26
N LYS A 726 11.83 30.77 18.77
CA LYS A 726 10.72 31.62 19.24
C LYS A 726 10.56 31.49 20.75
N PHE A 727 10.47 30.27 21.28
CA PHE A 727 10.33 30.03 22.72
C PHE A 727 11.57 30.44 23.50
N TYR A 728 12.77 30.15 22.97
CA TYR A 728 14.03 30.52 23.61
C TYR A 728 14.18 32.04 23.74
N ASN A 729 13.93 32.79 22.66
CA ASN A 729 13.96 34.25 22.65
C ASN A 729 12.85 34.86 23.53
N GLY A 730 11.70 34.18 23.61
CA GLY A 730 10.62 34.49 24.54
C GLY A 730 10.92 34.11 26.00
N LYS A 731 12.08 33.51 26.29
CA LYS A 731 12.51 33.03 27.62
C LYS A 731 11.55 31.97 28.21
N ILE A 732 10.86 31.23 27.35
CA ILE A 732 9.96 30.12 27.70
C ILE A 732 10.74 28.81 27.50
N TYR A 733 11.66 28.56 28.45
CA TYR A 733 12.72 27.57 28.31
C TYR A 733 12.24 26.12 28.28
N ASP A 734 11.16 25.80 29.00
CA ASP A 734 10.54 24.49 28.98
C ASP A 734 9.99 24.14 27.59
N LYS A 735 9.26 25.08 26.95
CA LYS A 735 8.77 24.90 25.58
C LYS A 735 9.90 24.89 24.56
N ALA A 736 10.93 25.72 24.74
CA ALA A 736 12.11 25.74 23.88
C ALA A 736 12.81 24.37 23.86
N ILE A 737 13.04 23.77 25.03
CA ILE A 737 13.66 22.43 25.12
C ILE A 737 12.80 21.38 24.41
N LEU A 738 11.47 21.40 24.59
CA LEU A 738 10.58 20.46 23.90
C LEU A 738 10.67 20.60 22.37
N ALA A 739 10.67 21.84 21.86
CA ALA A 739 10.79 22.11 20.43
C ALA A 739 12.19 21.74 19.88
N PHE A 740 13.28 22.00 20.61
CA PHE A 740 14.61 21.55 20.22
C PHE A 740 14.73 20.01 20.21
N ARG A 741 14.15 19.31 21.20
CA ARG A 741 14.11 17.83 21.20
C ARG A 741 13.34 17.29 20.00
N LYS A 742 12.23 17.95 19.62
CA LYS A 742 11.49 17.62 18.39
C LYS A 742 12.35 17.82 17.15
N ALA A 743 13.10 18.93 17.05
CA ALA A 743 14.05 19.15 15.94
C ALA A 743 15.13 18.06 15.89
N GLN A 744 15.70 17.68 17.04
CA GLN A 744 16.71 16.60 17.14
C GLN A 744 16.15 15.24 16.70
N GLN A 745 14.87 14.94 16.99
CA GLN A 745 14.24 13.72 16.51
C GLN A 745 14.02 13.70 14.99
N ILE A 746 13.71 14.86 14.39
CA ILE A 746 13.52 15.00 12.94
C ILE A 746 14.84 14.77 12.20
N LEU A 747 15.93 15.38 12.68
CA LEU A 747 17.24 15.26 12.05
C LEU A 747 18.35 15.03 13.09
N PRO A 748 18.54 13.78 13.56
CA PRO A 748 19.46 13.44 14.65
C PRO A 748 20.94 13.73 14.37
N SER A 749 21.30 13.96 13.10
CA SER A 749 22.67 14.31 12.71
C SER A 749 23.07 15.75 13.03
N GLU A 750 22.10 16.64 13.29
CA GLU A 750 22.37 18.05 13.61
C GLU A 750 22.66 18.23 15.11
N THR A 751 23.70 18.99 15.45
CA THR A 751 24.13 19.19 16.85
C THR A 751 23.51 20.42 17.51
N TYR A 752 23.05 21.40 16.73
CA TYR A 752 22.53 22.67 17.23
C TYR A 752 21.41 22.56 18.28
N PRO A 753 20.37 21.71 18.11
CA PRO A 753 19.33 21.58 19.13
C PRO A 753 19.88 21.11 20.49
N ASP A 754 20.81 20.16 20.47
CA ASP A 754 21.43 19.58 21.67
C ASP A 754 22.29 20.61 22.42
N GLU A 755 23.06 21.40 21.67
CA GLU A 755 23.84 22.53 22.19
C GLU A 755 22.93 23.56 22.89
N MET A 756 21.80 23.90 22.27
CA MET A 756 20.83 24.85 22.84
C MET A 756 20.13 24.30 24.08
N ILE A 757 19.70 23.04 24.07
CA ILE A 757 19.12 22.37 25.25
C ILE A 757 20.12 22.40 26.41
N THR A 758 21.39 22.05 26.15
CA THR A 758 22.45 22.07 27.14
C THR A 758 22.66 23.46 27.74
N GLN A 759 22.66 24.50 26.91
CA GLN A 759 22.78 25.89 27.37
C GLN A 759 21.61 26.31 28.26
N ILE A 760 20.38 25.97 27.88
CA ILE A 760 19.18 26.27 28.66
C ILE A 760 19.21 25.55 30.01
N ILE A 761 19.51 24.24 30.01
CA ILE A 761 19.58 23.44 31.24
C ILE A 761 20.63 24.01 32.18
N LYS A 762 21.83 24.32 31.66
CA LYS A 762 22.91 24.93 32.45
C LYS A 762 22.48 26.26 33.06
N PHE A 763 21.83 27.12 32.29
CA PHE A 763 21.30 28.39 32.80
C PHE A 763 20.29 28.19 33.92
N ILE A 764 19.33 27.27 33.76
CA ILE A 764 18.32 26.96 34.78
C ILE A 764 18.96 26.35 36.03
N GLU A 765 19.97 25.49 35.87
CA GLU A 765 20.71 24.90 36.97
C GLU A 765 21.49 25.94 37.79
N GLU A 766 22.22 26.83 37.12
CA GLU A 766 23.02 27.90 37.74
C GLU A 766 22.18 28.94 38.47
N ASN A 767 20.91 29.11 38.09
CA ASN A 767 19.98 30.06 38.71
C ASN A 767 19.03 29.40 39.72
N SER A 768 19.47 28.33 40.40
CA SER A 768 18.69 27.70 41.47
C SER A 768 18.44 28.67 42.65
N ILE A 769 17.21 28.63 43.18
CA ILE A 769 16.77 29.42 44.34
C ILE A 769 16.59 28.51 45.57
N VAL A 770 16.00 27.33 45.38
CA VAL A 770 15.65 26.39 46.46
C VAL A 770 15.97 24.97 46.04
N ASP A 771 16.76 24.27 46.85
CA ASP A 771 16.97 22.82 46.76
C ASP A 771 15.86 22.09 47.53
N ILE A 772 15.14 21.19 46.87
CA ILE A 772 14.10 20.35 47.49
C ILE A 772 14.62 18.92 47.69
N ILE A 773 15.18 18.32 46.63
CA ILE A 773 15.89 17.04 46.68
C ILE A 773 17.31 17.27 46.17
N ASN A 774 18.29 16.87 46.96
CA ASN A 774 19.72 16.98 46.64
C ASN A 774 20.51 15.67 46.90
N THR A 775 19.80 14.59 47.23
CA THR A 775 20.32 13.22 47.35
C THR A 775 19.38 12.29 46.59
N VAL A 776 19.90 11.16 46.11
CA VAL A 776 19.10 10.21 45.34
C VAL A 776 17.98 9.64 46.21
N ASP A 777 16.74 9.76 45.72
CA ASP A 777 15.54 9.23 46.36
C ASP A 777 14.71 8.43 45.35
N THR A 778 14.03 7.38 45.80
CA THR A 778 13.17 6.55 44.94
C THR A 778 11.73 6.71 45.38
N ILE A 779 10.87 7.14 44.45
CA ILE A 779 9.44 7.28 44.69
C ILE A 779 8.73 6.12 43.99
N PHE A 780 8.04 5.32 44.80
CA PHE A 780 7.39 4.09 44.36
C PHE A 780 6.04 4.37 43.70
N MET A 781 5.69 3.54 42.73
CA MET A 781 4.40 3.58 42.06
C MET A 781 3.24 3.59 43.07
N GLY A 782 2.31 4.54 42.90
CA GLY A 782 1.15 4.68 43.76
C GLY A 782 1.40 5.38 45.11
N SER A 783 2.65 5.68 45.48
CA SER A 783 2.96 6.48 46.68
C SER A 783 2.79 7.98 46.40
N THR A 784 2.57 8.77 47.45
CA THR A 784 2.57 10.24 47.36
C THR A 784 3.49 10.81 48.43
N ASP A 785 4.62 11.35 48.02
CA ASP A 785 5.61 11.90 48.94
C ASP A 785 5.43 13.41 49.00
N LYS A 786 5.33 13.97 50.23
CA LYS A 786 5.19 15.41 50.46
C LYS A 786 6.52 16.01 50.89
N LEU A 787 7.01 16.95 50.09
CA LEU A 787 8.28 17.64 50.24
C LEU A 787 8.02 19.10 50.65
N ASN A 788 8.57 19.53 51.78
CA ASN A 788 8.39 20.89 52.27
C ASN A 788 9.58 21.78 51.86
N PHE A 789 9.32 23.05 51.60
CA PHE A 789 10.36 24.03 51.27
C PHE A 789 9.99 25.44 51.75
N SER A 790 10.98 26.33 51.83
CA SER A 790 10.73 27.73 52.21
C SER A 790 10.11 28.51 51.05
N PRO A 791 9.02 29.27 51.25
CA PRO A 791 8.40 30.06 50.20
C PRO A 791 9.40 30.95 49.47
N VAL A 792 9.38 30.88 48.14
CA VAL A 792 10.21 31.72 47.26
C VAL A 792 9.79 33.18 47.39
N LYS A 793 10.70 34.15 47.28
CA LYS A 793 10.33 35.58 47.34
C LYS A 793 9.40 35.98 46.19
N ILE A 794 8.35 36.75 46.48
CA ILE A 794 7.33 37.16 45.49
C ILE A 794 7.93 37.81 44.24
N SER A 795 9.00 38.60 44.39
CA SER A 795 9.68 39.31 43.30
C SER A 795 10.30 38.43 42.22
N VAL A 796 10.43 37.11 42.45
CA VAL A 796 11.01 36.18 41.48
C VAL A 796 10.07 35.03 41.10
N ARG A 797 8.89 34.90 41.70
CA ARG A 797 8.02 33.73 41.49
C ARG A 797 7.53 33.59 40.05
N LYS A 798 7.25 34.70 39.36
CA LYS A 798 6.77 34.70 37.96
C LYS A 798 7.77 34.10 36.97
N SER A 799 9.06 34.07 37.30
CA SER A 799 10.08 33.43 36.48
C SER A 799 10.49 32.05 36.99
N ASN A 800 9.77 31.44 37.95
CA ASN A 800 10.17 30.15 38.49
C ASN A 800 9.99 28.98 37.52
N TYR A 801 10.98 28.09 37.57
CA TYR A 801 10.98 26.78 36.95
C TYR A 801 11.22 25.71 38.02
N ILE A 802 10.60 24.55 37.83
CA ILE A 802 10.99 23.33 38.52
C ILE A 802 12.00 22.61 37.64
N PHE A 803 13.16 22.28 38.22
CA PHE A 803 14.18 21.48 37.55
C PHE A 803 14.35 20.14 38.26
N LEU A 804 14.14 19.06 37.51
CA LEU A 804 14.12 17.68 37.98
C LEU A 804 15.14 16.84 37.18
N LYS A 805 16.04 16.12 37.88
CA LYS A 805 16.78 14.97 37.30
C LYS A 805 16.15 13.69 37.78
N ALA A 806 15.61 12.92 36.84
CA ALA A 806 14.90 11.67 37.15
C ALA A 806 15.30 10.53 36.21
N LYS A 807 15.30 9.31 36.74
CA LYS A 807 15.51 8.05 36.04
C LYS A 807 14.28 7.17 36.24
N ASN A 808 13.69 6.73 35.13
CA ASN A 808 12.59 5.78 35.14
C ASN A 808 13.12 4.37 35.41
N LEU A 809 12.52 3.63 36.34
CA LEU A 809 12.90 2.26 36.69
C LEU A 809 11.97 1.20 36.07
N SER A 810 10.95 1.63 35.33
CA SER A 810 10.01 0.74 34.62
C SER A 810 10.34 0.60 33.13
N ASP A 811 9.75 -0.41 32.51
CA ASP A 811 9.83 -0.73 31.07
C ASP A 811 8.93 0.15 30.19
N LYS A 812 8.27 1.17 30.77
CA LYS A 812 7.33 2.06 30.07
C LYS A 812 7.51 3.49 30.55
N ALA A 813 7.17 4.47 29.73
CA ALA A 813 7.17 5.86 30.17
C ALA A 813 6.24 6.07 31.40
N THR A 814 6.76 6.71 32.44
CA THR A 814 6.04 6.94 33.70
C THR A 814 5.67 8.41 33.86
N LYS A 815 4.44 8.67 34.30
CA LYS A 815 3.99 10.03 34.63
C LYS A 815 4.19 10.31 36.11
N LEU A 816 4.82 11.44 36.41
CA LEU A 816 4.94 12.01 37.74
C LEU A 816 3.95 13.17 37.88
N ILE A 817 2.97 13.02 38.76
CA ILE A 817 2.02 14.07 39.10
C ILE A 817 2.58 14.87 40.26
N PHE A 818 2.81 16.15 40.01
CA PHE A 818 3.18 17.10 41.03
C PHE A 818 1.96 17.91 41.48
N SER A 819 1.78 18.06 42.78
CA SER A 819 0.88 19.07 43.34
C SER A 819 1.68 20.01 44.21
N TYR A 820 1.28 21.27 44.32
CA TYR A 820 1.91 22.22 45.22
C TYR A 820 0.85 23.00 46.00
N GLY A 821 1.25 23.55 47.13
CA GLY A 821 0.32 24.27 48.00
C GLY A 821 0.98 25.03 49.13
N SER A 822 0.11 25.68 49.90
CA SER A 822 0.44 26.40 51.13
C SER A 822 -0.26 25.73 52.31
N ASP A 823 0.51 25.34 53.31
CA ASP A 823 0.03 24.71 54.55
C ASP A 823 -0.84 23.47 54.28
N GLY A 824 -2.14 23.54 54.61
CA GLY A 824 -3.12 22.48 54.38
C GLY A 824 -3.83 22.52 53.02
N SER A 825 -3.60 23.55 52.20
CA SER A 825 -4.37 23.80 50.97
C SER A 825 -3.58 23.48 49.70
N LYS A 826 -4.18 22.74 48.77
CA LYS A 826 -3.63 22.52 47.43
C LYS A 826 -3.90 23.72 46.53
N ASN A 827 -2.86 24.26 45.92
CA ASN A 827 -2.91 25.44 45.06
C ASN A 827 -2.82 25.13 43.58
N GLY A 828 -2.06 24.11 43.20
CA GLY A 828 -1.95 23.72 41.80
C GLY A 828 -1.15 22.45 41.63
N GLY A 829 -0.64 22.26 40.42
CA GLY A 829 0.15 21.10 40.07
C GLY A 829 0.61 21.14 38.62
N PHE A 830 1.47 20.18 38.28
CA PHE A 830 1.95 19.96 36.93
C PHE A 830 2.29 18.48 36.78
N VAL A 831 2.48 18.02 35.54
CA VAL A 831 2.81 16.63 35.25
C VAL A 831 4.12 16.58 34.48
N VAL A 832 4.99 15.65 34.84
CA VAL A 832 6.23 15.35 34.11
C VAL A 832 6.16 13.93 33.59
N GLN A 833 6.36 13.74 32.28
CA GLN A 833 6.51 12.42 31.69
C GLN A 833 7.98 12.03 31.67
N VAL A 834 8.34 11.05 32.49
CA VAL A 834 9.69 10.50 32.57
C VAL A 834 9.81 9.39 31.53
N ILE A 835 10.68 9.62 30.55
CA ILE A 835 10.93 8.69 29.44
C ILE A 835 11.65 7.43 29.93
N GLU A 836 11.48 6.34 29.19
CA GLU A 836 12.27 5.13 29.38
C GLU A 836 13.74 5.43 29.07
N SER A 837 14.65 5.16 30.01
CA SER A 837 16.08 5.29 29.74
C SER A 837 16.94 4.57 30.79
N ASN A 838 18.16 4.21 30.40
CA ASN A 838 19.13 3.57 31.30
C ASN A 838 19.78 4.53 32.32
N GLY A 839 19.52 5.85 32.23
CA GLY A 839 20.18 6.89 33.03
C GLY A 839 19.24 7.98 33.54
N TYR A 840 19.81 9.04 34.13
CA TYR A 840 19.06 10.22 34.53
C TYR A 840 18.84 11.15 33.35
N ASN A 841 17.66 11.77 33.29
CA ASN A 841 17.32 12.81 32.32
C ASN A 841 16.89 14.09 33.02
N ASP A 842 17.11 15.20 32.33
CA ASP A 842 16.73 16.54 32.75
C ASP A 842 15.32 16.92 32.31
N TYR A 843 14.51 17.39 33.25
CA TYR A 843 13.15 17.87 33.05
C TYR A 843 12.97 19.25 33.66
N ILE A 844 12.49 20.20 32.87
CA ILE A 844 12.26 21.58 33.30
C ILE A 844 10.80 21.92 33.05
N VAL A 845 10.13 22.47 34.07
CA VAL A 845 8.72 22.86 33.99
C VAL A 845 8.57 24.31 34.44
N ARG A 846 7.99 25.16 33.60
CA ARG A 846 7.65 26.52 34.01
C ARG A 846 6.44 26.48 34.94
N VAL A 847 6.64 26.92 36.18
CA VAL A 847 5.58 27.04 37.19
C VAL A 847 5.23 28.50 37.47
N GLY A 848 6.13 29.43 37.16
CA GLY A 848 5.93 30.87 37.35
C GLY A 848 4.83 31.50 36.49
N ASN A 849 4.29 30.78 35.50
CA ASN A 849 3.10 31.21 34.75
C ASN A 849 1.79 30.75 35.41
N GLN A 850 1.84 29.88 36.42
CA GLN A 850 0.65 29.41 37.11
C GLN A 850 0.26 30.40 38.20
N TYR A 851 -0.93 30.97 38.08
CA TYR A 851 -1.44 32.01 38.98
C TYR A 851 -1.13 31.75 40.46
N LYS A 852 -1.57 30.59 40.95
CA LYS A 852 -1.40 30.26 42.37
C LYS A 852 0.04 29.89 42.77
N TRP A 853 0.93 29.62 41.82
CA TRP A 853 2.35 29.47 42.12
C TRP A 853 2.95 30.82 42.52
N PHE A 854 2.71 31.84 41.69
CA PHE A 854 3.33 33.15 41.90
C PHE A 854 2.57 34.05 42.89
N SER A 855 1.27 33.81 43.09
CA SER A 855 0.46 34.61 44.03
C SER A 855 0.56 34.13 45.49
N GLU A 856 0.77 32.83 45.73
CA GLU A 856 0.72 32.25 47.09
C GLU A 856 2.10 31.90 47.66
N ASP A 857 2.19 31.84 48.99
CA ASP A 857 3.37 31.38 49.74
C ASP A 857 3.41 29.84 49.75
N ASN A 858 3.58 29.24 48.57
CA ASN A 858 3.69 27.80 48.45
C ASN A 858 4.92 27.31 49.24
N ASN A 859 4.69 26.33 50.13
CA ASN A 859 5.69 25.80 51.06
C ASN A 859 5.79 24.27 51.03
N TRP A 860 5.07 23.61 50.13
CA TRP A 860 5.22 22.19 49.87
C TRP A 860 4.89 21.81 48.44
N LEU A 861 5.43 20.67 48.02
CA LEU A 861 5.14 19.97 46.78
C LEU A 861 4.98 18.48 47.06
N THR A 862 4.06 17.81 46.38
CA THR A 862 3.94 16.34 46.39
C THR A 862 4.37 15.75 45.07
N ILE A 863 4.89 14.52 45.08
CA ILE A 863 5.22 13.74 43.88
C ILE A 863 4.45 12.42 43.93
N HIS A 864 3.79 12.06 42.83
CA HIS A 864 3.04 10.82 42.71
C HIS A 864 3.31 10.14 41.35
N PRO A 865 4.04 9.01 41.31
CA PRO A 865 4.22 8.21 40.11
C PRO A 865 3.00 7.32 39.84
N GLU A 866 2.45 7.39 38.63
CA GLU A 866 1.26 6.59 38.27
C GLU A 866 1.58 5.13 37.93
N ASN A 867 2.55 4.89 37.05
CA ASN A 867 2.68 3.61 36.33
C ASN A 867 4.07 2.97 36.40
N GLY A 868 4.93 3.46 37.29
CA GLY A 868 6.29 2.94 37.46
C GLY A 868 7.04 3.67 38.57
N ASP A 869 8.07 3.00 39.10
CA ASP A 869 8.96 3.60 40.10
C ASP A 869 9.90 4.60 39.43
N VAL A 870 10.20 5.70 40.11
CA VAL A 870 11.09 6.74 39.59
C VAL A 870 12.14 7.11 40.63
N GLU A 871 13.40 7.10 40.20
CA GLU A 871 14.53 7.58 40.99
C GLU A 871 14.79 9.06 40.65
N ILE A 872 14.83 9.93 41.67
CA ILE A 872 15.05 11.36 41.54
C ILE A 872 16.38 11.70 42.22
N SER A 873 17.36 12.18 41.45
CA SER A 873 18.65 12.62 42.01
C SER A 873 18.66 14.09 42.40
N MET A 874 17.75 14.88 41.82
CA MET A 874 17.70 16.32 42.06
C MET A 874 16.31 16.87 41.75
N LEU A 875 15.83 17.74 42.64
CA LEU A 875 14.63 18.55 42.44
C LEU A 875 14.86 19.95 43.01
N ARG A 876 14.72 20.97 42.17
CA ARG A 876 15.02 22.38 42.50
C ARG A 876 13.95 23.33 42.00
N ILE A 877 13.81 24.46 42.68
CA ILE A 877 13.15 25.65 42.15
C ILE A 877 14.24 26.59 41.65
N SER A 878 14.18 26.96 40.38
CA SER A 878 15.14 27.84 39.72
C SER A 878 14.47 29.09 39.18
N LYS A 879 15.26 30.15 39.02
CA LYS A 879 14.83 31.42 38.44
C LYS A 879 15.14 31.45 36.94
N GLY A 880 14.16 31.79 36.13
CA GLY A 880 14.34 32.22 34.75
C GLY A 880 14.70 33.71 34.65
N TYR A 881 14.89 34.19 33.42
CA TYR A 881 15.16 35.60 33.14
C TYR A 881 14.01 36.55 33.48
#